data_AF-A0AAW9L2V1-F1
#
_entry.id   AF-A0AAW9L2V1-F1
#
_cell.length_a   1.000
_cell.length_b   1.000
_cell.length_c   1.000
_cell.angle_alpha   90.00
_cell.angle_beta   90.00
_cell.angle_gamma   90.00
#
_symmetry.space_group_name_H-M   'P 1'
#
loop_
_entity.id
_entity.type
_entity.pdbx_description
1 polymer ?
#
loop_
_entity_poly.entity_id
_entity_poly.type
_entity_poly.pdbx_seq_one_letter_code
_entity_poly.pdbx_strand_id
1 'polypeptide(L)'
;MKRRIVAQMAILALSLSAPVLAVTHAPEAAAADGNIIHVSAEGGSGAGDGTAAKPLQTIGAALKKAGDGDTIELANGTYREGELAVDKGVTIKAAEGAKPVLTGAEVPTSWNAGGDGKWSTGKDMVRFCTVCTINADPAKEGIAAHPEQVFVDGKPLTQVLSRAEVTESTFFVDDPDPVTLKNPKNNQAGYNVKPHRGTSYVIGVDPNQHQVEVVQHSRALSFNTDNITLSGLTVEKYSAVQRWDYNDPEIGTISGGGTVVAAHGAPRIENSTFRYSSTAGALQVIDSTNAVVSNNLFENNGSNAFGINDSSGAKVENNLWRNNNTSGFITKDCGAYCTLADTKITHAKNIRFANNTVDYSATGTDISDPAAYDQNRAAGVWFDEGVMDSEIVGNYFVNVPVAIFNEVSSNNLIASNIVAGAGIGIHVSGSNDTRVWNNTVSHALTSLWIQEDTRSDGCNARNAQGVCTQVQKWSAEHGLSWDTTNTQVMNNIFSSEQTTPMPGDPWRYSAMVQVLGGANEDGSGAVYANEMVSSIDYDVYYRQENPQTLSTTVLWNWGADRMNQSVNAEKLADFTASSSVKAAGKESNGLDLHGSPENNPFFVKESANPMDKTSDFHLKEGSPASGNGHALPEDIAKTLGVNANVAVDRGALVNVAWGGGAVPGAGDAPADNANNGGKAANNGDKAANNGGNANNGGKGGNTNKGGKADNNGSTVADGASDASGKNTQGASPSDSKAGAGQKNSSIAKPGSNAQGGQGQAAAAAAATGDGHLPLTGASMTGIVLAVAAIALGGGFILVRRRMAD
;
A
#
# COMPACT_ATOMS: atom_id res chain seq x y z
N MET A 1 56.44 -41.46 39.14
CA MET A 1 56.88 -42.79 38.65
C MET A 1 55.94 -43.25 37.54
N LYS A 2 56.36 -44.13 36.59
CA LYS A 2 55.51 -44.86 35.58
C LYS A 2 54.48 -43.98 34.81
N ARG A 3 54.63 -43.55 33.54
CA ARG A 3 55.27 -44.07 32.30
C ARG A 3 54.65 -45.36 31.71
N ARG A 4 53.85 -45.21 30.62
CA ARG A 4 53.62 -46.05 29.40
C ARG A 4 52.13 -46.07 28.98
N ILE A 5 51.72 -46.37 27.73
CA ILE A 5 52.15 -45.97 26.35
C ILE A 5 51.18 -46.62 25.32
N VAL A 6 50.69 -45.83 24.33
CA VAL A 6 50.23 -46.14 22.94
C VAL A 6 49.38 -47.40 22.63
N ALA A 7 48.18 -47.15 22.04
CA ALA A 7 47.67 -47.70 20.76
C ALA A 7 46.41 -46.88 20.37
N GLN A 8 46.36 -46.06 19.32
CA GLN A 8 46.26 -46.36 17.88
C GLN A 8 45.11 -47.31 17.47
N MET A 9 44.00 -46.73 17.00
CA MET A 9 43.38 -47.09 15.73
C MET A 9 42.50 -45.93 15.23
N ALA A 10 42.37 -45.78 13.90
CA ALA A 10 41.51 -44.79 13.27
C ALA A 10 40.39 -45.50 12.50
N ILE A 11 39.16 -45.00 12.58
CA ILE A 11 38.06 -45.39 11.70
C ILE A 11 37.45 -44.10 11.13
N LEU A 12 37.40 -44.04 9.80
CA LEU A 12 36.74 -43.00 9.03
C LEU A 12 35.23 -43.27 9.01
N ALA A 13 34.40 -42.28 9.33
CA ALA A 13 32.95 -42.37 9.19
C ALA A 13 32.40 -41.06 8.61
N LEU A 14 32.22 -41.02 7.29
CA LEU A 14 31.35 -40.02 6.65
C LEU A 14 29.90 -40.50 6.80
N SER A 15 29.03 -39.67 7.37
CA SER A 15 27.58 -39.89 7.31
C SER A 15 26.79 -38.59 7.45
N LEU A 16 26.43 -38.03 6.29
CA LEU A 16 25.16 -37.33 6.03
C LEU A 16 24.65 -36.37 7.12
N SER A 17 25.21 -35.16 7.19
CA SER A 17 24.52 -33.98 7.70
C SER A 17 24.00 -33.15 6.52
N ALA A 18 22.79 -33.48 6.04
CA ALA A 18 22.13 -32.63 5.06
C ALA A 18 21.71 -31.30 5.72
N PRO A 19 21.93 -30.14 5.09
CA PRO A 19 21.27 -28.91 5.50
C PRO A 19 19.79 -29.03 5.12
N VAL A 20 19.00 -29.60 6.02
CA VAL A 20 17.56 -29.36 6.02
C VAL A 20 17.40 -27.85 6.09
N LEU A 21 16.69 -27.24 5.13
CA LEU A 21 16.19 -25.89 5.33
C LEU A 21 15.25 -25.96 6.52
N ALA A 22 15.77 -25.60 7.69
CA ALA A 22 14.96 -25.19 8.81
C ALA A 22 14.27 -23.90 8.38
N VAL A 23 13.15 -24.05 7.67
CA VAL A 23 12.05 -23.10 7.78
C VAL A 23 11.86 -22.93 9.28
N THR A 24 12.31 -21.80 9.80
CA THR A 24 12.02 -21.40 11.18
C THR A 24 10.55 -21.07 11.19
N HIS A 25 9.72 -22.11 11.32
CA HIS A 25 8.30 -21.99 11.56
C HIS A 25 8.18 -21.03 12.75
N ALA A 26 7.67 -19.82 12.51
CA ALA A 26 7.35 -18.90 13.58
C ALA A 26 6.47 -19.69 14.54
N PRO A 27 6.84 -19.79 15.84
CA PRO A 27 6.51 -20.92 16.69
C PRO A 27 5.04 -21.27 16.54
N GLU A 28 4.79 -22.40 15.87
CA GLU A 28 3.47 -22.84 15.44
C GLU A 28 2.60 -22.80 16.69
N ALA A 29 1.60 -21.90 16.69
CA ALA A 29 0.87 -21.54 17.90
C ALA A 29 0.19 -22.79 18.42
N ALA A 30 0.79 -23.41 19.44
CA ALA A 30 0.76 -24.86 19.62
C ALA A 30 -0.69 -25.34 19.57
N ALA A 31 -1.03 -26.04 18.49
CA ALA A 31 -2.42 -26.22 18.07
C ALA A 31 -3.25 -26.69 19.25
N ALA A 32 -4.13 -25.80 19.75
CA ALA A 32 -4.87 -26.06 20.95
C ALA A 32 -5.71 -27.33 20.75
N ASP A 33 -6.00 -28.07 21.83
CA ASP A 33 -6.93 -29.20 21.83
C ASP A 33 -8.41 -28.74 21.66
N GLY A 34 -8.62 -27.72 20.84
CA GLY A 34 -9.91 -27.17 20.43
C GLY A 34 -10.54 -27.99 19.30
N ASN A 35 -11.84 -27.78 19.14
CA ASN A 35 -12.69 -28.53 18.24
C ASN A 35 -12.69 -27.87 16.85
N ILE A 36 -12.82 -28.69 15.80
CA ILE A 36 -13.16 -28.18 14.48
C ILE A 36 -14.67 -28.04 14.38
N ILE A 37 -15.14 -26.81 14.17
CA ILE A 37 -16.52 -26.44 13.91
C ILE A 37 -16.64 -26.18 12.41
N HIS A 38 -17.23 -27.13 11.69
CA HIS A 38 -17.41 -27.04 10.24
C HIS A 38 -18.63 -26.16 9.91
N VAL A 39 -18.47 -25.31 8.91
CA VAL A 39 -19.49 -24.38 8.40
C VAL A 39 -19.63 -24.55 6.89
N SER A 40 -20.86 -24.45 6.37
CA SER A 40 -21.14 -24.45 4.94
C SER A 40 -22.37 -23.60 4.64
N ALA A 41 -22.22 -22.55 3.83
CA ALA A 41 -23.32 -21.67 3.46
C ALA A 41 -24.46 -22.42 2.72
N GLU A 42 -24.10 -23.40 1.90
CA GLU A 42 -25.01 -24.18 1.04
C GLU A 42 -25.45 -25.51 1.68
N GLY A 43 -24.55 -26.22 2.38
CA GLY A 43 -24.79 -27.54 2.95
C GLY A 43 -25.06 -27.56 4.47
N GLY A 44 -24.91 -26.42 5.15
CA GLY A 44 -25.12 -26.30 6.58
C GLY A 44 -26.54 -25.94 6.98
N SER A 45 -26.80 -25.91 8.28
CA SER A 45 -28.09 -25.50 8.83
C SER A 45 -27.93 -24.65 10.09
N GLY A 46 -28.88 -23.74 10.34
CA GLY A 46 -29.04 -23.09 11.64
C GLY A 46 -29.38 -24.05 12.79
N ALA A 47 -29.77 -25.29 12.48
CA ALA A 47 -29.93 -26.40 13.43
C ALA A 47 -28.80 -27.45 13.33
N GLY A 48 -27.71 -27.13 12.64
CA GLY A 48 -26.50 -27.96 12.60
C GLY A 48 -25.82 -28.04 13.97
N ASP A 49 -25.09 -29.12 14.23
CA ASP A 49 -24.31 -29.26 15.47
C ASP A 49 -22.84 -28.86 15.31
N GLY A 50 -22.41 -28.49 14.09
CA GLY A 50 -21.05 -28.05 13.77
C GLY A 50 -20.09 -29.18 13.45
N THR A 51 -20.54 -30.44 13.48
CA THR A 51 -19.76 -31.58 12.96
C THR A 51 -19.73 -31.57 11.43
N ALA A 52 -18.74 -32.22 10.81
CA ALA A 52 -18.66 -32.34 9.35
C ALA A 52 -19.90 -33.01 8.72
N ALA A 53 -20.66 -33.81 9.48
CA ALA A 53 -21.90 -34.45 9.02
C ALA A 53 -23.15 -33.54 9.13
N LYS A 54 -23.08 -32.45 9.90
CA LYS A 54 -24.14 -31.45 10.10
C LYS A 54 -23.52 -30.06 10.37
N PRO A 55 -22.84 -29.48 9.38
CA PRO A 55 -22.18 -28.20 9.55
C PRO A 55 -23.17 -27.09 9.90
N LEU A 56 -22.68 -26.06 10.59
CA LEU A 56 -23.44 -24.84 10.78
C LEU A 56 -23.56 -24.10 9.43
N GLN A 57 -24.61 -23.29 9.26
CA GLN A 57 -24.78 -22.54 8.01
C GLN A 57 -23.94 -21.25 7.97
N THR A 58 -23.70 -20.63 9.13
CA THR A 58 -23.16 -19.26 9.23
C THR A 58 -21.98 -19.16 10.19
N ILE A 59 -21.06 -18.25 9.89
CA ILE A 59 -19.87 -17.93 10.70
C ILE A 59 -20.32 -17.36 12.05
N GLY A 60 -21.33 -16.49 12.07
CA GLY A 60 -21.93 -15.94 13.29
C GLY A 60 -22.60 -16.98 14.18
N ALA A 61 -23.00 -18.16 13.66
CA ALA A 61 -23.43 -19.29 14.49
C ALA A 61 -22.23 -20.08 15.05
N ALA A 62 -21.18 -20.25 14.24
CA ALA A 62 -19.95 -20.91 14.67
C ALA A 62 -19.23 -20.14 15.79
N LEU A 63 -19.09 -18.81 15.66
CA LEU A 63 -18.53 -17.92 16.68
C LEU A 63 -19.29 -17.97 18.02
N LYS A 64 -20.61 -18.14 17.98
CA LYS A 64 -21.44 -18.32 19.18
C LYS A 64 -21.18 -19.68 19.85
N LYS A 65 -20.96 -20.74 19.05
CA LYS A 65 -20.66 -22.10 19.53
C LYS A 65 -19.23 -22.27 20.06
N ALA A 66 -18.25 -21.62 19.42
CA ALA A 66 -16.82 -21.80 19.67
C ALA A 66 -16.41 -21.46 21.13
N GLY A 67 -15.45 -22.20 21.67
CA GLY A 67 -14.61 -21.78 22.79
C GLY A 67 -13.28 -21.18 22.31
N ASP A 68 -12.44 -20.73 23.25
CA ASP A 68 -11.06 -20.37 22.95
C ASP A 68 -10.25 -21.60 22.51
N GLY A 69 -9.44 -21.45 21.46
CA GLY A 69 -8.69 -22.51 20.81
C GLY A 69 -9.45 -23.29 19.73
N ASP A 70 -10.78 -23.13 19.61
CA ASP A 70 -11.55 -23.80 18.55
C ASP A 70 -11.19 -23.28 17.15
N THR A 71 -11.34 -24.16 16.16
CA THR A 71 -11.15 -23.85 14.73
C THR A 71 -12.51 -23.82 14.03
N ILE A 72 -12.86 -22.68 13.44
CA ILE A 72 -14.01 -22.52 12.55
C ILE A 72 -13.53 -22.79 11.11
N GLU A 73 -13.94 -23.91 10.54
CA GLU A 73 -13.53 -24.35 9.21
C GLU A 73 -14.66 -24.17 8.19
N LEU A 74 -14.41 -23.37 7.16
CA LEU A 74 -15.40 -22.99 6.15
C LEU A 74 -15.26 -23.83 4.88
N ALA A 75 -16.33 -24.51 4.49
CA ALA A 75 -16.47 -25.11 3.16
C ALA A 75 -16.66 -24.02 2.08
N ASN A 76 -16.61 -24.44 0.80
CA ASN A 76 -17.00 -23.59 -0.33
C ASN A 76 -18.41 -22.99 -0.14
N GLY A 77 -18.59 -21.77 -0.62
CA GLY A 77 -19.84 -21.03 -0.59
C GLY A 77 -19.66 -19.53 -0.31
N THR A 78 -20.73 -18.77 -0.50
CA THR A 78 -20.78 -17.32 -0.20
C THR A 78 -21.54 -17.09 1.11
N TYR A 79 -20.81 -16.66 2.13
CA TYR A 79 -21.31 -16.31 3.46
C TYR A 79 -21.71 -14.83 3.45
N ARG A 80 -23.02 -14.56 3.35
CA ARG A 80 -23.58 -13.20 3.34
C ARG A 80 -23.87 -12.78 4.78
N GLU A 81 -22.85 -12.23 5.43
CA GLU A 81 -22.83 -11.88 6.85
C GLU A 81 -21.98 -10.62 7.08
N GLY A 82 -22.26 -9.88 8.16
CA GLY A 82 -21.48 -8.72 8.57
C GLY A 82 -21.57 -8.47 10.06
N GLU A 83 -20.85 -7.44 10.50
CA GLU A 83 -20.78 -6.97 11.89
C GLU A 83 -20.43 -8.09 12.91
N LEU A 84 -19.64 -9.07 12.48
CA LEU A 84 -19.27 -10.24 13.28
C LEU A 84 -18.22 -9.87 14.34
N ALA A 85 -18.62 -9.85 15.61
CA ALA A 85 -17.71 -9.74 16.75
C ALA A 85 -17.00 -11.09 17.04
N VAL A 86 -15.70 -11.03 17.30
CA VAL A 86 -14.85 -12.17 17.65
C VAL A 86 -14.10 -11.86 18.94
N ASP A 87 -14.78 -12.17 20.05
CA ASP A 87 -14.35 -11.89 21.43
C ASP A 87 -13.67 -13.12 22.10
N LYS A 88 -13.15 -14.04 21.29
CA LYS A 88 -12.52 -15.32 21.69
C LYS A 88 -11.33 -15.63 20.80
N GLY A 89 -10.28 -16.24 21.34
CA GLY A 89 -9.11 -16.65 20.56
C GLY A 89 -9.42 -17.85 19.68
N VAL A 90 -9.72 -17.63 18.40
CA VAL A 90 -10.15 -18.69 17.45
C VAL A 90 -9.41 -18.61 16.12
N THR A 91 -9.33 -19.75 15.43
CA THR A 91 -8.87 -19.83 14.03
C THR A 91 -10.07 -19.92 13.09
N ILE A 92 -10.27 -18.90 12.24
CA ILE A 92 -11.24 -18.92 11.13
C ILE A 92 -10.46 -19.25 9.85
N LYS A 93 -10.71 -20.43 9.25
CA LYS A 93 -9.96 -20.89 8.07
C LYS A 93 -10.86 -21.49 6.98
N ALA A 94 -10.40 -21.43 5.74
CA ALA A 94 -10.92 -22.29 4.68
C ALA A 94 -10.61 -23.78 4.95
N ALA A 95 -11.53 -24.67 4.57
CA ALA A 95 -11.23 -26.09 4.43
C ALA A 95 -10.22 -26.34 3.30
N GLU A 96 -9.58 -27.51 3.27
CA GLU A 96 -8.59 -27.84 2.23
C GLU A 96 -9.21 -27.75 0.81
N GLY A 97 -8.58 -26.95 -0.06
CA GLY A 97 -9.05 -26.70 -1.42
C GLY A 97 -10.31 -25.83 -1.53
N ALA A 98 -10.90 -25.37 -0.42
CA ALA A 98 -12.04 -24.46 -0.43
C ALA A 98 -11.63 -23.00 -0.70
N LYS A 99 -12.58 -22.22 -1.22
CA LYS A 99 -12.47 -20.78 -1.49
C LYS A 99 -13.71 -20.06 -0.94
N PRO A 100 -13.88 -20.00 0.39
CA PRO A 100 -15.01 -19.32 1.01
C PRO A 100 -14.98 -17.82 0.73
N VAL A 101 -16.14 -17.25 0.43
CA VAL A 101 -16.32 -15.80 0.23
C VAL A 101 -17.20 -15.26 1.35
N LEU A 102 -16.65 -14.46 2.25
CA LEU A 102 -17.39 -13.66 3.23
C LEU A 102 -17.72 -12.31 2.59
N THR A 103 -19.00 -11.95 2.50
CA THR A 103 -19.42 -10.73 1.82
C THR A 103 -20.54 -9.94 2.50
N GLY A 104 -20.42 -8.61 2.42
CA GLY A 104 -21.39 -7.66 2.93
C GLY A 104 -22.54 -7.34 1.97
N ALA A 105 -22.61 -8.04 0.84
CA ALA A 105 -23.63 -7.87 -0.18
C ALA A 105 -24.80 -8.85 -0.02
N GLU A 106 -26.02 -8.31 -0.10
CA GLU A 106 -27.26 -9.06 -0.23
C GLU A 106 -27.68 -9.19 -1.71
N VAL A 107 -28.64 -10.08 -2.01
CA VAL A 107 -29.27 -10.22 -3.33
C VAL A 107 -30.76 -9.87 -3.20
N PRO A 108 -31.17 -8.61 -3.49
CA PRO A 108 -32.56 -8.21 -3.32
C PRO A 108 -33.49 -8.96 -4.29
N THR A 109 -34.51 -9.62 -3.75
CA THR A 109 -35.49 -10.41 -4.53
C THR A 109 -36.75 -9.62 -4.92
N SER A 110 -36.84 -8.34 -4.56
CA SER A 110 -38.05 -7.53 -4.73
C SER A 110 -37.73 -6.16 -5.32
N TRP A 111 -38.09 -6.02 -6.60
CA TRP A 111 -37.78 -4.85 -7.42
C TRP A 111 -39.05 -4.27 -8.04
N ASN A 112 -39.12 -2.95 -8.07
CA ASN A 112 -40.18 -2.18 -8.70
C ASN A 112 -39.71 -1.71 -10.08
N ALA A 113 -40.45 -2.06 -11.13
CA ALA A 113 -40.19 -1.55 -12.47
C ALA A 113 -40.64 -0.09 -12.57
N GLY A 114 -39.74 0.84 -12.88
CA GLY A 114 -40.05 2.27 -13.05
C GLY A 114 -40.76 2.61 -14.37
N GLY A 115 -40.89 1.64 -15.29
CA GLY A 115 -41.46 1.83 -16.62
C GLY A 115 -40.53 2.52 -17.64
N ASP A 116 -39.39 3.06 -17.20
CA ASP A 116 -38.42 3.83 -18.00
C ASP A 116 -37.06 3.12 -18.15
N GLY A 117 -37.11 1.78 -18.24
CA GLY A 117 -35.94 0.90 -18.29
C GLY A 117 -35.21 0.69 -16.96
N LYS A 118 -35.59 1.42 -15.90
CA LYS A 118 -34.93 1.39 -14.59
C LYS A 118 -35.74 0.62 -13.56
N TRP A 119 -35.04 -0.02 -12.65
CA TRP A 119 -35.61 -0.83 -11.56
C TRP A 119 -35.12 -0.29 -10.21
N SER A 120 -35.98 -0.33 -9.19
CA SER A 120 -35.63 0.13 -7.85
C SER A 120 -36.00 -0.88 -6.76
N THR A 121 -35.18 -0.99 -5.71
CA THR A 121 -35.48 -1.79 -4.52
C THR A 121 -36.71 -1.25 -3.76
N GLY A 122 -37.06 -1.87 -2.62
CA GLY A 122 -37.84 -1.18 -1.59
C GLY A 122 -37.09 0.00 -0.95
N LYS A 123 -37.78 0.72 -0.05
CA LYS A 123 -37.21 1.82 0.78
C LYS A 123 -36.86 1.33 2.20
N ASP A 124 -36.21 0.18 2.25
CA ASP A 124 -35.81 -0.61 3.42
C ASP A 124 -34.31 -0.98 3.42
N MET A 125 -33.61 -0.58 2.35
CA MET A 125 -32.16 -0.74 2.22
C MET A 125 -31.41 0.21 3.15
N VAL A 126 -30.16 -0.15 3.45
CA VAL A 126 -29.27 0.57 4.36
C VAL A 126 -28.90 1.96 3.85
N ARG A 127 -28.83 2.91 4.78
CA ARG A 127 -28.34 4.27 4.63
C ARG A 127 -26.93 4.32 5.19
N PHE A 128 -25.96 4.48 4.31
CA PHE A 128 -24.59 4.73 4.72
C PHE A 128 -24.32 6.24 4.86
N CYS A 129 -23.21 6.61 5.49
CA CYS A 129 -22.91 8.01 5.81
C CYS A 129 -21.94 8.63 4.79
N THR A 130 -22.50 9.27 3.77
CA THR A 130 -21.76 10.01 2.71
C THR A 130 -20.97 11.24 3.21
N VAL A 131 -21.10 11.60 4.50
CA VAL A 131 -20.35 12.69 5.15
C VAL A 131 -19.36 12.18 6.20
N CYS A 132 -19.17 10.87 6.31
CA CYS A 132 -18.30 10.23 7.30
C CYS A 132 -16.89 9.95 6.74
N THR A 133 -16.34 10.92 6.01
CA THR A 133 -14.94 10.95 5.57
C THR A 133 -14.05 11.71 6.57
N ILE A 134 -12.74 11.54 6.49
CA ILE A 134 -11.75 12.31 7.25
C ILE A 134 -11.70 13.79 6.85
N ASN A 135 -12.05 14.11 5.60
CA ASN A 135 -12.03 15.47 5.11
C ASN A 135 -13.11 16.29 5.84
N ALA A 136 -12.69 17.42 6.41
CA ALA A 136 -13.60 18.31 7.14
C ALA A 136 -14.71 18.89 6.24
N ASP A 137 -14.52 18.96 4.92
CA ASP A 137 -15.50 19.37 3.92
C ASP A 137 -15.71 18.22 2.90
N PRO A 138 -16.50 17.17 3.24
CA PRO A 138 -16.59 15.93 2.45
C PRO A 138 -16.99 16.12 0.98
N ALA A 139 -17.69 17.21 0.67
CA ALA A 139 -18.08 17.57 -0.69
C ALA A 139 -16.89 17.78 -1.65
N LYS A 140 -15.67 17.96 -1.12
CA LYS A 140 -14.43 17.96 -1.93
C LYS A 140 -14.14 16.61 -2.58
N GLU A 141 -14.33 15.51 -1.85
CA GLU A 141 -14.06 14.14 -2.34
C GLU A 141 -15.02 13.71 -3.46
N GLY A 142 -16.10 14.48 -3.69
CA GLY A 142 -17.09 14.20 -4.71
C GLY A 142 -17.72 12.82 -4.51
N ILE A 143 -17.71 11.99 -5.56
CA ILE A 143 -18.28 10.64 -5.50
C ILE A 143 -17.47 9.70 -4.58
N ALA A 144 -16.19 9.99 -4.28
CA ALA A 144 -15.39 9.13 -3.43
C ALA A 144 -15.92 9.05 -1.98
N ALA A 145 -16.57 10.12 -1.50
CA ALA A 145 -17.24 10.14 -0.21
C ALA A 145 -18.49 9.24 -0.12
N HIS A 146 -18.99 8.71 -1.24
CA HIS A 146 -20.14 7.81 -1.26
C HIS A 146 -19.70 6.35 -1.04
N PRO A 147 -20.09 5.73 0.08
CA PRO A 147 -19.69 4.37 0.40
C PRO A 147 -20.61 3.30 -0.19
N GLU A 148 -21.71 3.67 -0.86
CA GLU A 148 -22.69 2.73 -1.40
C GLU A 148 -22.10 1.91 -2.58
N GLN A 149 -22.52 0.66 -2.73
CA GLN A 149 -22.01 -0.24 -3.78
C GLN A 149 -23.12 -1.15 -4.33
N VAL A 150 -23.13 -1.33 -5.65
CA VAL A 150 -23.99 -2.28 -6.38
C VAL A 150 -23.14 -3.05 -7.38
N PHE A 151 -23.41 -4.35 -7.52
CA PHE A 151 -22.77 -5.23 -8.48
C PHE A 151 -23.80 -5.89 -9.39
N VAL A 152 -23.46 -6.08 -10.67
CA VAL A 152 -24.26 -6.80 -11.67
C VAL A 152 -23.38 -7.87 -12.28
N ASP A 153 -23.80 -9.14 -12.16
CA ASP A 153 -23.04 -10.33 -12.57
C ASP A 153 -21.59 -10.32 -12.04
N GLY A 154 -21.43 -9.88 -10.78
CA GLY A 154 -20.15 -9.75 -10.08
C GLY A 154 -19.30 -8.51 -10.44
N LYS A 155 -19.74 -7.65 -11.37
CA LYS A 155 -19.03 -6.41 -11.76
C LYS A 155 -19.57 -5.21 -10.99
N PRO A 156 -18.74 -4.32 -10.43
CA PRO A 156 -19.22 -3.10 -9.78
C PRO A 156 -19.87 -2.14 -10.81
N LEU A 157 -20.92 -1.44 -10.38
CA LEU A 157 -21.52 -0.31 -11.08
C LEU A 157 -20.98 1.01 -10.53
N THR A 158 -20.87 2.04 -11.38
CA THR A 158 -20.48 3.39 -10.92
C THR A 158 -21.67 4.12 -10.32
N GLN A 159 -21.52 4.72 -9.13
CA GLN A 159 -22.57 5.54 -8.54
C GLN A 159 -22.72 6.88 -9.26
N VAL A 160 -23.97 7.30 -9.49
CA VAL A 160 -24.33 8.60 -10.08
C VAL A 160 -25.25 9.37 -9.14
N LEU A 161 -25.29 10.70 -9.28
CA LEU A 161 -25.97 11.60 -8.33
C LEU A 161 -27.45 11.86 -8.67
N SER A 162 -27.95 11.36 -9.81
CA SER A 162 -29.37 11.42 -10.14
C SER A 162 -29.89 10.17 -10.86
N ARG A 163 -31.20 9.91 -10.70
CA ARG A 163 -31.93 8.85 -11.42
C ARG A 163 -31.89 9.00 -12.95
N ALA A 164 -31.58 10.19 -13.47
CA ALA A 164 -31.49 10.45 -14.91
C ALA A 164 -30.18 9.92 -15.53
N GLU A 165 -29.13 9.76 -14.73
CA GLU A 165 -27.80 9.29 -15.16
C GLU A 165 -27.63 7.76 -15.05
N VAL A 166 -28.69 7.05 -14.67
CA VAL A 166 -28.71 5.58 -14.49
C VAL A 166 -28.75 4.88 -15.85
N THR A 167 -27.73 4.07 -16.11
CA THR A 167 -27.52 3.24 -17.30
C THR A 167 -27.31 1.77 -16.89
N GLU A 168 -26.98 0.90 -17.84
CA GLU A 168 -26.60 -0.49 -17.58
C GLU A 168 -25.33 -0.62 -16.71
N SER A 169 -24.49 0.42 -16.66
CA SER A 169 -23.20 0.44 -15.95
C SER A 169 -23.18 1.35 -14.71
N THR A 170 -24.31 1.96 -14.34
CA THR A 170 -24.39 2.93 -13.23
C THR A 170 -25.61 2.69 -12.33
N PHE A 171 -25.55 3.21 -11.10
CA PHE A 171 -26.67 3.15 -10.16
C PHE A 171 -26.86 4.46 -9.40
N PHE A 172 -28.08 4.72 -8.94
CA PHE A 172 -28.45 5.88 -8.12
C PHE A 172 -29.02 5.43 -6.78
N VAL A 173 -28.79 6.23 -5.72
CA VAL A 173 -29.32 5.99 -4.38
C VAL A 173 -30.37 7.05 -4.06
N ASP A 174 -31.64 6.64 -4.04
CA ASP A 174 -32.78 7.45 -3.63
C ASP A 174 -32.90 7.44 -2.09
N ASP A 175 -32.04 8.23 -1.46
CA ASP A 175 -32.13 8.57 -0.03
C ASP A 175 -32.92 9.88 0.18
N PRO A 176 -34.14 9.81 0.76
CA PRO A 176 -34.95 11.00 1.04
C PRO A 176 -34.54 11.76 2.32
N ASP A 177 -33.66 11.21 3.17
CA ASP A 177 -33.28 11.83 4.44
C ASP A 177 -31.82 11.49 4.86
N PRO A 178 -30.80 11.94 4.10
CA PRO A 178 -29.40 11.53 4.29
C PRO A 178 -28.75 12.09 5.55
N VAL A 179 -27.69 11.41 5.99
CA VAL A 179 -26.83 11.86 7.10
C VAL A 179 -26.09 13.14 6.69
N THR A 180 -26.08 14.15 7.57
CA THR A 180 -25.41 15.43 7.31
C THR A 180 -24.58 15.86 8.52
N LEU A 181 -23.59 16.73 8.30
CA LEU A 181 -22.78 17.28 9.40
C LEU A 181 -23.56 18.35 10.19
N LYS A 182 -23.40 18.38 11.52
CA LYS A 182 -23.89 19.48 12.37
C LYS A 182 -23.23 20.83 12.02
N ASN A 183 -22.01 20.78 11.50
CA ASN A 183 -21.30 21.91 10.91
C ASN A 183 -20.88 21.49 9.49
N PRO A 184 -21.48 22.02 8.40
CA PRO A 184 -21.25 21.55 7.02
C PRO A 184 -19.82 21.58 6.48
N LYS A 185 -18.85 22.02 7.29
CA LYS A 185 -17.43 22.07 6.94
C LYS A 185 -16.52 21.59 8.09
N ASN A 186 -17.08 20.91 9.11
CA ASN A 186 -16.33 20.28 10.20
C ASN A 186 -16.99 18.94 10.59
N ASN A 187 -16.44 17.83 10.09
CA ASN A 187 -16.88 16.47 10.44
C ASN A 187 -16.84 16.22 11.97
N GLN A 188 -15.78 16.68 12.66
CA GLN A 188 -15.61 16.58 14.12
C GLN A 188 -16.67 17.32 14.95
N ALA A 189 -17.54 18.15 14.34
CA ALA A 189 -18.70 18.70 15.05
C ALA A 189 -19.81 17.66 15.28
N GLY A 190 -19.65 16.46 14.73
CA GLY A 190 -20.59 15.36 14.79
C GLY A 190 -21.73 15.48 13.78
N TYR A 191 -22.57 14.45 13.80
CA TYR A 191 -23.52 14.14 12.72
C TYR A 191 -24.96 14.42 13.13
N ASN A 192 -25.79 14.82 12.17
CA ASN A 192 -27.23 14.75 12.23
C ASN A 192 -27.62 13.31 11.84
N VAL A 193 -27.48 12.39 12.80
CA VAL A 193 -27.69 10.95 12.59
C VAL A 193 -29.13 10.66 12.14
N LYS A 194 -29.27 9.66 11.27
CA LYS A 194 -30.51 9.23 10.61
C LYS A 194 -30.74 7.74 10.83
N PRO A 195 -31.98 7.22 10.68
CA PRO A 195 -32.23 5.79 10.76
C PRO A 195 -31.30 5.00 9.83
N HIS A 196 -30.83 3.83 10.29
CA HIS A 196 -29.91 2.97 9.54
C HIS A 196 -30.47 2.51 8.20
N ARG A 197 -31.81 2.46 8.04
CA ARG A 197 -32.51 2.03 6.82
C ARG A 197 -33.46 3.09 6.29
N GLY A 198 -33.78 3.01 5.01
CA GLY A 198 -34.74 3.92 4.35
C GLY A 198 -34.33 4.44 2.97
N THR A 199 -33.26 3.90 2.38
CA THR A 199 -32.81 4.22 1.01
C THR A 199 -33.46 3.27 0.00
N SER A 200 -33.44 3.64 -1.28
CA SER A 200 -33.72 2.73 -2.38
C SER A 200 -32.61 2.82 -3.43
N TYR A 201 -32.17 1.67 -3.94
CA TYR A 201 -31.13 1.59 -4.96
C TYR A 201 -31.78 1.43 -6.33
N VAL A 202 -31.32 2.18 -7.32
CA VAL A 202 -31.90 2.25 -8.67
C VAL A 202 -30.87 1.89 -9.74
N ILE A 203 -31.19 0.90 -10.56
CA ILE A 203 -30.32 0.32 -11.60
C ILE A 203 -30.94 0.42 -13.00
N GLY A 204 -30.11 0.34 -14.05
CA GLY A 204 -30.55 0.36 -15.46
C GLY A 204 -30.63 -1.00 -16.16
N VAL A 205 -30.55 -2.12 -15.42
CA VAL A 205 -30.68 -3.50 -15.95
C VAL A 205 -31.91 -4.19 -15.37
N ASP A 206 -32.41 -5.24 -16.03
CA ASP A 206 -33.50 -6.08 -15.51
C ASP A 206 -32.98 -7.10 -14.48
N PRO A 207 -33.35 -6.98 -13.18
CA PRO A 207 -32.88 -7.87 -12.12
C PRO A 207 -33.46 -9.31 -12.23
N ASN A 208 -34.37 -9.57 -13.17
CA ASN A 208 -34.82 -10.93 -13.49
C ASN A 208 -33.90 -11.63 -14.51
N GLN A 209 -32.97 -10.89 -15.14
CA GLN A 209 -32.05 -11.39 -16.17
C GLN A 209 -30.58 -11.39 -15.72
N HIS A 210 -30.26 -10.73 -14.60
CA HIS A 210 -28.92 -10.56 -14.05
C HIS A 210 -28.87 -10.87 -12.56
N GLN A 211 -27.71 -11.32 -12.06
CA GLN A 211 -27.47 -11.36 -10.61
C GLN A 211 -27.10 -9.95 -10.12
N VAL A 212 -28.03 -9.29 -9.43
CA VAL A 212 -27.78 -8.00 -8.78
C VAL A 212 -27.45 -8.21 -7.31
N GLU A 213 -26.31 -7.69 -6.87
CA GLU A 213 -25.90 -7.67 -5.47
C GLU A 213 -25.84 -6.21 -4.97
N VAL A 214 -26.31 -5.94 -3.76
CA VAL A 214 -26.28 -4.60 -3.14
C VAL A 214 -25.60 -4.72 -1.79
N VAL A 215 -24.61 -3.88 -1.51
CA VAL A 215 -23.92 -3.90 -0.21
C VAL A 215 -24.83 -3.33 0.88
N GLN A 216 -25.01 -4.08 1.95
CA GLN A 216 -25.86 -3.74 3.10
C GLN A 216 -25.10 -3.78 4.44
N HIS A 217 -23.92 -4.42 4.50
CA HIS A 217 -23.07 -4.40 5.70
C HIS A 217 -21.93 -3.39 5.58
N SER A 218 -21.57 -2.74 6.68
CA SER A 218 -20.40 -1.85 6.75
C SER A 218 -19.12 -2.60 7.11
N ARG A 219 -19.20 -3.61 7.98
CA ARG A 219 -18.04 -4.36 8.50
C ARG A 219 -18.22 -5.86 8.28
N ALA A 220 -17.13 -6.56 8.02
CA ALA A 220 -17.09 -8.02 8.02
C ALA A 220 -16.86 -8.55 9.45
N LEU A 221 -15.71 -8.19 10.05
CA LEU A 221 -15.19 -8.79 11.28
C LEU A 221 -14.57 -7.71 12.19
N SER A 222 -14.88 -7.79 13.48
CA SER A 222 -14.17 -7.10 14.56
C SER A 222 -13.61 -8.15 15.52
N PHE A 223 -12.29 -8.36 15.51
CA PHE A 223 -11.61 -9.16 16.52
C PHE A 223 -11.15 -8.27 17.68
N ASN A 224 -11.40 -8.68 18.91
CA ASN A 224 -11.17 -7.86 20.11
C ASN A 224 -10.61 -8.73 21.27
N THR A 225 -9.52 -9.46 21.00
CA THR A 225 -9.04 -10.57 21.83
C THR A 225 -7.64 -11.02 21.42
N ASP A 226 -6.95 -11.80 22.25
CA ASP A 226 -5.70 -12.47 21.86
C ASP A 226 -5.95 -13.72 21.00
N ASN A 227 -4.88 -14.25 20.37
CA ASN A 227 -4.83 -15.56 19.69
C ASN A 227 -5.80 -15.74 18.50
N ILE A 228 -5.93 -14.70 17.68
CA ILE A 228 -6.73 -14.69 16.46
C ILE A 228 -5.96 -15.32 15.29
N THR A 229 -6.63 -16.13 14.46
CA THR A 229 -6.15 -16.45 13.10
C THR A 229 -7.29 -16.34 12.08
N LEU A 230 -7.01 -15.75 10.91
CA LEU A 230 -7.90 -15.66 9.75
C LEU A 230 -7.13 -16.10 8.50
N SER A 231 -7.53 -17.19 7.82
CA SER A 231 -6.78 -17.65 6.64
C SER A 231 -7.55 -18.37 5.51
N GLY A 232 -7.19 -18.05 4.26
CA GLY A 232 -7.68 -18.71 3.05
C GLY A 232 -9.02 -18.21 2.49
N LEU A 233 -9.48 -17.03 2.91
CA LEU A 233 -10.81 -16.49 2.54
C LEU A 233 -10.71 -15.33 1.56
N THR A 234 -11.77 -15.09 0.81
CA THR A 234 -12.06 -13.76 0.25
C THR A 234 -13.00 -13.03 1.21
N VAL A 235 -12.66 -11.81 1.60
CA VAL A 235 -13.55 -10.86 2.30
C VAL A 235 -13.86 -9.73 1.33
N GLU A 236 -15.12 -9.57 0.93
CA GLU A 236 -15.48 -8.63 -0.13
C GLU A 236 -16.80 -7.86 0.02
N LYS A 237 -16.86 -6.67 -0.60
CA LYS A 237 -18.07 -5.85 -0.78
C LYS A 237 -18.66 -5.40 0.55
N TYR A 238 -17.93 -4.54 1.25
CA TYR A 238 -18.33 -3.96 2.54
C TYR A 238 -18.19 -2.43 2.50
N SER A 239 -19.13 -1.74 3.14
CA SER A 239 -19.27 -0.29 3.04
C SER A 239 -18.92 0.41 4.35
N ALA A 240 -17.68 0.20 4.80
CA ALA A 240 -17.10 0.87 5.96
C ALA A 240 -16.84 2.37 5.68
N VAL A 241 -17.09 3.22 6.68
CA VAL A 241 -16.83 4.67 6.65
C VAL A 241 -15.52 5.03 7.35
N GLN A 242 -14.86 6.12 6.96
CA GLN A 242 -13.54 6.48 7.53
C GLN A 242 -13.62 6.95 8.99
N ARG A 243 -14.77 7.44 9.42
CA ARG A 243 -14.96 8.07 10.74
C ARG A 243 -15.43 7.07 11.81
N TRP A 244 -14.51 6.69 12.68
CA TRP A 244 -14.75 5.87 13.88
C TRP A 244 -15.77 6.47 14.87
N ASP A 245 -15.99 7.79 14.83
CA ASP A 245 -16.92 8.53 15.70
C ASP A 245 -18.34 8.68 15.13
N TYR A 246 -18.64 8.10 13.96
CA TYR A 246 -20.02 7.98 13.48
C TYR A 246 -20.74 6.86 14.25
N ASN A 247 -21.67 7.24 15.12
CA ASN A 247 -22.53 6.30 15.83
C ASN A 247 -23.86 6.11 15.08
N ASP A 248 -23.95 5.05 14.29
CA ASP A 248 -25.17 4.59 13.63
C ASP A 248 -26.26 4.12 14.64
N PRO A 249 -27.57 4.25 14.37
CA PRO A 249 -28.62 3.81 15.32
C PRO A 249 -28.83 2.30 15.47
N GLU A 250 -28.42 1.49 14.49
CA GLU A 250 -28.60 0.02 14.48
C GLU A 250 -27.29 -0.68 14.82
N ILE A 251 -26.17 -0.24 14.23
CA ILE A 251 -24.84 -0.87 14.40
C ILE A 251 -23.83 -0.07 15.24
N GLY A 252 -24.15 1.15 15.67
CA GLY A 252 -23.25 1.97 16.50
C GLY A 252 -22.00 2.42 15.74
N THR A 253 -20.84 2.39 16.39
CA THR A 253 -19.56 2.86 15.79
C THR A 253 -18.85 1.84 14.92
N ILE A 254 -19.32 0.58 14.84
CA ILE A 254 -18.63 -0.48 14.09
C ILE A 254 -18.67 -0.29 12.57
N SER A 255 -19.50 0.65 12.08
CA SER A 255 -19.44 1.14 10.70
C SER A 255 -18.14 1.85 10.34
N GLY A 256 -17.45 2.42 11.34
CA GLY A 256 -16.29 3.29 11.16
C GLY A 256 -14.94 2.56 11.27
N GLY A 257 -14.00 2.90 10.40
CA GLY A 257 -12.58 2.56 10.52
C GLY A 257 -12.04 1.52 9.55
N GLY A 258 -12.88 0.56 9.12
CA GLY A 258 -12.45 -0.48 8.17
C GLY A 258 -13.35 -1.72 8.13
N THR A 259 -13.16 -2.52 7.08
CA THR A 259 -13.94 -3.73 6.77
C THR A 259 -13.58 -4.92 7.66
N VAL A 260 -12.30 -5.15 7.93
CA VAL A 260 -11.81 -6.03 9.00
C VAL A 260 -10.97 -5.21 9.96
N VAL A 261 -11.25 -5.34 11.26
CA VAL A 261 -10.42 -4.76 12.33
C VAL A 261 -9.96 -5.88 13.24
N ALA A 262 -8.64 -6.04 13.36
CA ALA A 262 -8.01 -6.93 14.32
C ALA A 262 -7.36 -6.10 15.44
N ALA A 263 -7.95 -6.17 16.64
CA ALA A 263 -7.45 -5.51 17.83
C ALA A 263 -6.87 -6.51 18.84
N HIS A 264 -5.79 -6.09 19.51
CA HIS A 264 -5.10 -6.82 20.59
C HIS A 264 -4.35 -8.09 20.16
N GLY A 265 -3.49 -8.58 21.06
CA GLY A 265 -2.75 -9.82 20.90
C GLY A 265 -1.75 -9.84 19.74
N ALA A 266 -1.57 -11.04 19.17
CA ALA A 266 -0.69 -11.31 18.03
C ALA A 266 -1.51 -11.94 16.88
N PRO A 267 -2.38 -11.17 16.19
CA PRO A 267 -3.27 -11.70 15.18
C PRO A 267 -2.50 -12.22 13.95
N ARG A 268 -2.93 -13.37 13.41
CA ARG A 268 -2.42 -13.94 12.16
C ARG A 268 -3.46 -13.81 11.06
N ILE A 269 -3.12 -13.12 9.98
CA ILE A 269 -4.03 -12.84 8.87
C ILE A 269 -3.30 -13.21 7.59
N GLU A 270 -3.62 -14.37 7.04
CA GLU A 270 -2.73 -15.06 6.10
C GLU A 270 -3.46 -15.63 4.88
N ASN A 271 -2.83 -15.65 3.70
CA ASN A 271 -3.35 -16.30 2.49
C ASN A 271 -4.77 -15.85 2.06
N SER A 272 -5.18 -14.63 2.41
CA SER A 272 -6.56 -14.14 2.22
C SER A 272 -6.64 -12.99 1.21
N THR A 273 -7.82 -12.74 0.64
CA THR A 273 -8.07 -11.65 -0.32
C THR A 273 -9.04 -10.63 0.28
N PHE A 274 -8.68 -9.34 0.24
CA PHE A 274 -9.47 -8.23 0.75
C PHE A 274 -9.77 -7.23 -0.38
N ARG A 275 -11.05 -7.08 -0.73
CA ARG A 275 -11.46 -6.28 -1.90
C ARG A 275 -12.83 -5.63 -1.78
N TYR A 276 -13.06 -4.55 -2.53
CA TYR A 276 -14.34 -3.82 -2.50
C TYR A 276 -14.76 -3.38 -1.08
N SER A 277 -13.79 -3.08 -0.20
CA SER A 277 -14.00 -2.16 0.91
C SER A 277 -14.18 -0.77 0.31
N SER A 278 -15.26 -0.04 0.60
CA SER A 278 -15.50 1.26 -0.05
C SER A 278 -14.59 2.38 0.50
N THR A 279 -15.03 3.11 1.53
CA THR A 279 -14.37 4.37 1.91
C THR A 279 -13.30 4.25 2.97
N ALA A 280 -13.20 3.12 3.67
CA ALA A 280 -12.18 2.85 4.69
C ALA A 280 -11.34 1.60 4.40
N GLY A 281 -10.29 1.40 5.19
CA GLY A 281 -9.33 0.31 5.07
C GLY A 281 -9.98 -1.07 4.98
N ALA A 282 -9.51 -1.91 4.06
CA ALA A 282 -10.01 -3.27 3.90
C ALA A 282 -9.61 -4.15 5.11
N LEU A 283 -8.40 -3.96 5.64
CA LEU A 283 -7.92 -4.50 6.89
C LEU A 283 -7.23 -3.42 7.73
N GLN A 284 -7.47 -3.40 9.03
CA GLN A 284 -6.73 -2.61 10.03
C GLN A 284 -6.24 -3.52 11.17
N VAL A 285 -4.98 -3.35 11.58
CA VAL A 285 -4.40 -3.97 12.79
C VAL A 285 -4.16 -2.87 13.82
N ILE A 286 -4.75 -2.98 15.02
CA ILE A 286 -4.70 -1.93 16.04
C ILE A 286 -4.33 -2.49 17.42
N ASP A 287 -3.64 -1.70 18.26
CA ASP A 287 -3.26 -2.07 19.64
C ASP A 287 -2.65 -3.48 19.75
N SER A 288 -1.82 -3.87 18.77
CA SER A 288 -1.38 -5.25 18.54
C SER A 288 0.12 -5.42 18.73
N THR A 289 0.54 -6.62 19.16
CA THR A 289 1.95 -6.97 19.36
C THR A 289 2.33 -8.24 18.60
N ASN A 290 3.37 -8.18 17.76
CA ASN A 290 3.86 -9.32 16.97
C ASN A 290 2.81 -9.92 15.99
N ALA A 291 1.89 -9.08 15.51
CA ALA A 291 0.94 -9.46 14.46
C ALA A 291 1.66 -9.97 13.20
N VAL A 292 1.04 -10.90 12.47
CA VAL A 292 1.55 -11.41 11.19
C VAL A 292 0.47 -11.25 10.12
N VAL A 293 0.78 -10.46 9.10
CA VAL A 293 -0.05 -10.25 7.90
C VAL A 293 0.76 -10.77 6.71
N SER A 294 0.45 -11.97 6.23
CA SER A 294 1.28 -12.69 5.25
C SER A 294 0.54 -13.23 4.03
N ASN A 295 1.18 -13.18 2.85
CA ASN A 295 0.67 -13.83 1.63
C ASN A 295 -0.75 -13.40 1.19
N ASN A 296 -1.22 -12.20 1.59
CA ASN A 296 -2.55 -11.69 1.27
C ASN A 296 -2.59 -10.92 -0.06
N LEU A 297 -3.78 -10.80 -0.64
CA LEU A 297 -4.08 -9.94 -1.80
C LEU A 297 -5.01 -8.80 -1.39
N PHE A 298 -4.57 -7.57 -1.64
CA PHE A 298 -5.30 -6.32 -1.42
C PHE A 298 -5.63 -5.67 -2.77
N GLU A 299 -6.86 -5.84 -3.26
CA GLU A 299 -7.24 -5.37 -4.60
C GLU A 299 -8.58 -4.62 -4.65
N ASN A 300 -8.71 -3.67 -5.57
CA ASN A 300 -10.00 -3.03 -5.90
C ASN A 300 -10.74 -2.42 -4.69
N ASN A 301 -10.01 -1.90 -3.70
CA ASN A 301 -10.59 -1.18 -2.58
C ASN A 301 -10.74 0.32 -2.92
N GLY A 302 -11.83 0.92 -2.48
CA GLY A 302 -12.20 2.29 -2.84
C GLY A 302 -11.29 3.37 -2.23
N SER A 303 -10.56 3.04 -1.18
CA SER A 303 -9.64 3.92 -0.43
C SER A 303 -8.35 3.17 -0.07
N ASN A 304 -7.77 3.41 1.11
CA ASN A 304 -6.70 2.62 1.70
C ASN A 304 -7.05 1.13 1.68
N ALA A 305 -6.05 0.25 1.52
CA ALA A 305 -6.28 -1.18 1.61
C ALA A 305 -5.89 -1.75 2.99
N PHE A 306 -4.73 -1.38 3.51
CA PHE A 306 -4.20 -1.88 4.77
C PHE A 306 -3.72 -0.74 5.69
N GLY A 307 -3.68 -1.01 7.01
CA GLY A 307 -3.05 -0.11 7.95
C GLY A 307 -2.77 -0.74 9.31
N ILE A 308 -1.81 -0.14 10.02
CA ILE A 308 -1.36 -0.53 11.36
C ILE A 308 -1.36 0.71 12.27
N ASN A 309 -1.91 0.61 13.47
CA ASN A 309 -1.95 1.72 14.43
C ASN A 309 -1.68 1.24 15.88
N ASP A 310 -1.00 2.06 16.70
CA ASP A 310 -0.69 1.80 18.13
C ASP A 310 -0.08 0.40 18.38
N SER A 311 0.78 -0.08 17.48
CA SER A 311 1.18 -1.50 17.42
C SER A 311 2.69 -1.71 17.36
N SER A 312 3.17 -2.89 17.74
CA SER A 312 4.62 -3.18 17.74
C SER A 312 5.00 -4.60 17.31
N GLY A 313 6.21 -4.77 16.76
CA GLY A 313 6.73 -6.09 16.36
C GLY A 313 6.03 -6.72 15.15
N ALA A 314 5.11 -6.00 14.49
CA ALA A 314 4.26 -6.55 13.45
C ALA A 314 5.05 -6.85 12.16
N LYS A 315 4.73 -7.98 11.54
CA LYS A 315 5.32 -8.45 10.28
C LYS A 315 4.29 -8.40 9.16
N VAL A 316 4.61 -7.67 8.12
CA VAL A 316 3.81 -7.52 6.91
C VAL A 316 4.65 -8.06 5.77
N GLU A 317 4.46 -9.34 5.43
CA GLU A 317 5.41 -10.07 4.58
C GLU A 317 4.77 -10.83 3.41
N ASN A 318 5.33 -10.67 2.20
CA ASN A 318 4.94 -11.39 0.98
C ASN A 318 3.49 -11.12 0.49
N ASN A 319 2.90 -9.97 0.84
CA ASN A 319 1.56 -9.60 0.38
C ASN A 319 1.61 -8.83 -0.96
N LEU A 320 0.49 -8.80 -1.68
CA LEU A 320 0.32 -8.11 -2.97
C LEU A 320 -0.78 -7.05 -2.91
N TRP A 321 -0.45 -5.80 -3.26
CA TRP A 321 -1.42 -4.72 -3.49
C TRP A 321 -1.54 -4.41 -4.99
N ARG A 322 -2.76 -4.12 -5.46
CA ARG A 322 -3.01 -3.62 -6.82
C ARG A 322 -4.34 -2.87 -6.93
N ASN A 323 -4.35 -1.79 -7.71
CA ASN A 323 -5.59 -1.09 -8.09
C ASN A 323 -6.50 -0.76 -6.88
N ASN A 324 -5.95 -0.13 -5.85
CA ASN A 324 -6.72 0.44 -4.73
C ASN A 324 -6.91 1.96 -4.93
N ASN A 325 -7.58 2.64 -3.99
CA ASN A 325 -8.20 3.96 -4.19
C ASN A 325 -9.17 4.02 -5.39
N THR A 326 -9.94 2.96 -5.65
CA THR A 326 -10.82 2.89 -6.84
C THR A 326 -11.99 3.87 -6.80
N SER A 327 -12.32 4.46 -5.65
CA SER A 327 -13.33 5.51 -5.55
C SER A 327 -12.79 6.90 -5.89
N GLY A 328 -11.45 7.07 -5.94
CA GLY A 328 -10.81 8.33 -6.35
C GLY A 328 -10.72 9.38 -5.24
N PHE A 329 -10.40 9.00 -4.01
CA PHE A 329 -10.14 9.94 -2.92
C PHE A 329 -8.96 10.87 -3.23
N ILE A 330 -9.05 12.10 -2.72
CA ILE A 330 -8.04 13.14 -2.91
C ILE A 330 -6.72 12.75 -2.24
N THR A 331 -5.65 12.66 -3.04
CA THR A 331 -4.27 12.37 -2.60
C THR A 331 -3.32 13.57 -2.78
N LYS A 332 -3.78 14.65 -3.42
CA LYS A 332 -3.03 15.89 -3.66
C LYS A 332 -3.80 17.10 -3.11
N ASP A 333 -3.10 18.11 -2.60
CA ASP A 333 -3.68 19.34 -2.04
C ASP A 333 -4.68 19.06 -0.88
N CYS A 334 -4.53 17.91 -0.24
CA CYS A 334 -5.34 17.43 0.88
C CYS A 334 -4.88 17.97 2.25
N GLY A 335 -3.63 18.44 2.38
CA GLY A 335 -3.08 18.91 3.67
C GLY A 335 -3.31 17.90 4.80
N ALA A 336 -3.84 18.36 5.94
CA ALA A 336 -4.09 17.52 7.12
C ALA A 336 -5.17 16.41 6.95
N TYR A 337 -5.72 16.18 5.75
CA TYR A 337 -6.52 14.99 5.45
C TYR A 337 -5.89 14.06 4.40
N CYS A 338 -4.61 14.26 4.05
CA CYS A 338 -3.85 13.26 3.30
C CYS A 338 -3.61 12.02 4.17
N THR A 339 -4.27 10.90 3.88
CA THR A 339 -4.03 9.61 4.55
C THR A 339 -4.03 8.41 3.60
N LEU A 340 -4.27 8.65 2.30
CA LEU A 340 -4.49 7.63 1.29
C LEU A 340 -3.17 6.96 0.90
N ALA A 341 -3.06 5.67 1.21
CA ALA A 341 -1.98 4.78 0.83
C ALA A 341 -2.48 3.34 0.72
N ASP A 342 -1.81 2.50 -0.05
CA ASP A 342 -2.02 1.05 -0.05
C ASP A 342 -1.80 0.47 1.36
N THR A 343 -0.75 0.94 2.03
CA THR A 343 -0.47 0.71 3.46
C THR A 343 -0.11 2.02 4.16
N LYS A 344 -0.82 2.39 5.23
CA LYS A 344 -0.40 3.46 6.16
C LYS A 344 -0.19 2.91 7.57
N ILE A 345 0.94 3.25 8.19
CA ILE A 345 1.35 2.77 9.52
C ILE A 345 1.65 3.98 10.41
N THR A 346 0.99 4.02 11.57
CA THR A 346 1.07 5.12 12.54
C THR A 346 1.31 4.59 13.96
N HIS A 347 1.95 5.41 14.81
CA HIS A 347 2.12 5.12 16.25
C HIS A 347 2.71 3.72 16.52
N ALA A 348 3.82 3.39 15.85
CA ALA A 348 4.28 2.00 15.74
C ALA A 348 5.77 1.83 16.01
N LYS A 349 6.20 0.61 16.36
CA LYS A 349 7.64 0.31 16.51
C LYS A 349 8.04 -1.13 16.23
N ASN A 350 9.29 -1.34 15.79
CA ASN A 350 9.82 -2.66 15.42
C ASN A 350 8.94 -3.34 14.34
N ILE A 351 8.45 -2.56 13.37
CA ILE A 351 7.61 -3.04 12.27
C ILE A 351 8.50 -3.54 11.13
N ARG A 352 8.20 -4.72 10.59
CA ARG A 352 8.87 -5.27 9.41
C ARG A 352 7.89 -5.31 8.23
N PHE A 353 8.06 -4.39 7.28
CA PHE A 353 7.36 -4.40 6.00
C PHE A 353 8.31 -4.95 4.92
N ALA A 354 8.24 -6.27 4.67
CA ALA A 354 9.26 -6.95 3.88
C ALA A 354 8.71 -7.82 2.75
N ASN A 355 9.45 -7.92 1.65
CA ASN A 355 9.14 -8.79 0.51
C ASN A 355 7.73 -8.61 -0.10
N ASN A 356 7.09 -7.45 0.10
CA ASN A 356 5.77 -7.16 -0.45
C ASN A 356 5.85 -6.68 -1.90
N THR A 357 4.77 -6.86 -2.67
CA THR A 357 4.64 -6.30 -4.02
C THR A 357 3.49 -5.28 -4.09
N VAL A 358 3.74 -4.11 -4.67
CA VAL A 358 2.70 -3.10 -4.97
C VAL A 358 2.70 -2.85 -6.48
N ASP A 359 1.62 -3.24 -7.16
CA ASP A 359 1.56 -3.37 -8.62
C ASP A 359 0.42 -2.56 -9.24
N TYR A 360 0.80 -1.46 -9.91
CA TYR A 360 -0.10 -0.60 -10.68
C TYR A 360 0.25 -0.58 -12.17
N SER A 361 1.00 -1.57 -12.68
CA SER A 361 1.31 -1.67 -14.13
C SER A 361 0.06 -1.97 -14.99
N ALA A 362 -1.04 -2.39 -14.37
CA ALA A 362 -2.32 -2.67 -15.02
C ALA A 362 -3.24 -1.45 -15.21
N THR A 363 -2.87 -0.26 -14.74
CA THR A 363 -3.70 0.97 -14.85
C THR A 363 -3.80 1.51 -16.29
N GLY A 364 -2.91 1.07 -17.18
CA GLY A 364 -2.80 1.60 -18.55
C GLY A 364 -2.31 3.05 -18.63
N THR A 365 -1.85 3.62 -17.51
CA THR A 365 -1.32 4.99 -17.39
C THR A 365 0.08 4.91 -16.78
N ASP A 366 1.06 5.53 -17.42
CA ASP A 366 2.38 5.72 -16.82
C ASP A 366 2.25 6.73 -15.68
N ILE A 367 2.40 6.26 -14.44
CA ILE A 367 2.26 7.07 -13.23
C ILE A 367 3.53 7.91 -12.97
N SER A 368 4.61 7.66 -13.71
CA SER A 368 5.74 8.61 -13.79
C SER A 368 5.44 9.82 -14.70
N ASP A 369 4.38 9.84 -15.52
CA ASP A 369 4.03 11.06 -16.27
C ASP A 369 3.70 12.22 -15.29
N PRO A 370 4.31 13.41 -15.43
CA PRO A 370 4.07 14.55 -14.53
C PRO A 370 2.59 14.96 -14.39
N ALA A 371 1.75 14.73 -15.40
CA ALA A 371 0.33 15.01 -15.34
C ALA A 371 -0.46 13.90 -14.60
N ALA A 372 -0.03 12.64 -14.72
CA ALA A 372 -0.61 11.51 -13.98
C ALA A 372 -0.26 11.58 -12.47
N TYR A 373 1.02 11.83 -12.16
CA TYR A 373 1.50 12.07 -10.79
C TYR A 373 0.90 13.34 -10.14
N ASP A 374 0.41 14.30 -10.94
CA ASP A 374 -0.33 15.45 -10.41
C ASP A 374 -1.83 15.16 -10.16
N GLN A 375 -2.35 14.00 -10.56
CA GLN A 375 -3.70 13.54 -10.17
C GLN A 375 -3.68 12.57 -8.97
N ASN A 376 -2.67 11.70 -8.88
CA ASN A 376 -2.55 10.71 -7.80
C ASN A 376 -1.18 10.80 -7.13
N ARG A 377 -1.17 10.86 -5.79
CA ARG A 377 0.04 10.83 -4.94
C ARG A 377 -0.09 9.88 -3.74
N ALA A 378 -0.95 8.86 -3.83
CA ALA A 378 -1.02 7.82 -2.82
C ALA A 378 0.33 7.08 -2.67
N ALA A 379 0.70 6.75 -1.44
CA ALA A 379 1.90 5.97 -1.17
C ALA A 379 1.64 4.45 -1.24
N GLY A 380 2.62 3.67 -1.68
CA GLY A 380 2.60 2.20 -1.57
C GLY A 380 2.73 1.76 -0.11
N VAL A 381 3.72 2.31 0.59
CA VAL A 381 3.85 2.24 2.05
C VAL A 381 4.17 3.61 2.64
N TRP A 382 3.43 3.99 3.67
CA TRP A 382 3.58 5.25 4.41
C TRP A 382 3.79 4.95 5.89
N PHE A 383 4.96 5.30 6.44
CA PHE A 383 5.23 5.36 7.87
C PHE A 383 5.03 6.82 8.32
N ASP A 384 4.16 7.07 9.31
CA ASP A 384 3.74 8.42 9.74
C ASP A 384 3.49 8.47 11.26
N GLU A 385 3.33 9.68 11.81
CA GLU A 385 3.07 10.00 13.23
C GLU A 385 3.93 9.18 14.23
N GLY A 386 5.21 8.99 13.91
CA GLY A 386 6.20 8.36 14.79
C GLY A 386 6.30 6.84 14.69
N VAL A 387 6.61 6.30 13.51
CA VAL A 387 7.06 4.90 13.37
C VAL A 387 8.55 4.80 13.73
N MET A 388 8.92 3.89 14.63
CA MET A 388 10.27 3.80 15.21
C MET A 388 10.93 2.43 15.06
N ASP A 389 12.26 2.38 14.96
CA ASP A 389 13.06 1.14 14.97
C ASP A 389 12.58 0.10 13.92
N SER A 390 12.07 0.55 12.77
CA SER A 390 11.31 -0.27 11.82
C SER A 390 12.00 -0.37 10.45
N GLU A 391 11.61 -1.37 9.66
CA GLU A 391 12.30 -1.74 8.42
C GLU A 391 11.34 -1.95 7.24
N ILE A 392 11.69 -1.34 6.10
CA ILE A 392 11.02 -1.46 4.79
C ILE A 392 12.05 -2.12 3.85
N VAL A 393 11.96 -3.43 3.66
CA VAL A 393 13.04 -4.20 3.00
C VAL A 393 12.63 -5.24 1.95
N GLY A 394 13.37 -5.33 0.86
CA GLY A 394 13.18 -6.38 -0.16
C GLY A 394 11.86 -6.31 -0.94
N ASN A 395 11.10 -5.20 -0.82
CA ASN A 395 9.81 -5.02 -1.49
C ASN A 395 9.97 -4.64 -2.97
N TYR A 396 8.94 -4.88 -3.78
CA TYR A 396 8.90 -4.54 -5.21
C TYR A 396 7.71 -3.62 -5.52
N PHE A 397 7.97 -2.46 -6.09
CA PHE A 397 6.96 -1.47 -6.46
C PHE A 397 6.97 -1.26 -7.98
N VAL A 398 5.79 -1.28 -8.61
CA VAL A 398 5.66 -1.16 -10.07
C VAL A 398 4.62 -0.11 -10.44
N ASN A 399 5.05 0.94 -11.15
CA ASN A 399 4.22 2.04 -11.65
C ASN A 399 3.40 2.75 -10.56
N VAL A 400 4.02 3.13 -9.43
CA VAL A 400 3.34 3.65 -8.23
C VAL A 400 3.50 5.17 -8.04
N PRO A 401 2.57 5.89 -7.39
CA PRO A 401 2.67 7.35 -7.31
C PRO A 401 3.80 7.81 -6.38
N VAL A 402 3.84 7.26 -5.16
CA VAL A 402 4.99 7.31 -4.26
C VAL A 402 5.23 5.87 -3.79
N ALA A 403 6.43 5.31 -3.95
CA ALA A 403 6.65 3.92 -3.54
C ALA A 403 6.77 3.80 -2.02
N ILE A 404 7.71 4.54 -1.43
CA ILE A 404 8.00 4.54 0.01
C ILE A 404 7.95 5.97 0.54
N PHE A 405 7.16 6.23 1.57
CA PHE A 405 7.15 7.49 2.32
C PHE A 405 7.42 7.23 3.80
N ASN A 406 8.49 7.79 4.33
CA ASN A 406 8.85 7.74 5.76
C ASN A 406 8.80 9.17 6.32
N GLU A 407 7.75 9.45 7.08
CA GLU A 407 7.35 10.78 7.52
C GLU A 407 7.30 10.85 9.05
N VAL A 408 7.80 11.96 9.62
CA VAL A 408 7.76 12.29 11.07
C VAL A 408 8.10 11.11 12.00
N SER A 409 9.11 10.33 11.60
CA SER A 409 9.45 8.99 12.11
C SER A 409 10.96 8.85 12.42
N SER A 410 11.40 7.77 13.07
CA SER A 410 12.75 7.69 13.64
C SER A 410 13.45 6.32 13.51
N ASN A 411 14.75 6.32 13.22
CA ASN A 411 15.62 5.13 13.20
C ASN A 411 15.12 4.01 12.27
N ASN A 412 14.55 4.38 11.12
CA ASN A 412 13.98 3.43 10.17
C ASN A 412 14.96 3.06 9.04
N LEU A 413 14.97 1.78 8.67
CA LEU A 413 15.81 1.20 7.63
C LEU A 413 15.00 0.96 6.35
N ILE A 414 15.41 1.58 5.24
CA ILE A 414 14.83 1.42 3.92
C ILE A 414 15.91 0.76 3.04
N ALA A 415 15.81 -0.55 2.81
CA ALA A 415 16.90 -1.27 2.14
C ALA A 415 16.50 -2.40 1.19
N SER A 416 17.27 -2.56 0.10
CA SER A 416 17.08 -3.63 -0.89
C SER A 416 15.71 -3.66 -1.58
N ASN A 417 14.98 -2.53 -1.57
CA ASN A 417 13.73 -2.40 -2.32
C ASN A 417 14.02 -2.16 -3.81
N ILE A 418 13.11 -2.62 -4.67
CA ILE A 418 13.13 -2.33 -6.11
C ILE A 418 11.89 -1.49 -6.44
N VAL A 419 12.09 -0.36 -7.12
CA VAL A 419 11.02 0.48 -7.66
C VAL A 419 11.20 0.57 -9.17
N ALA A 420 10.17 0.21 -9.93
CA ALA A 420 10.15 0.22 -11.39
C ALA A 420 8.96 1.04 -11.89
N GLY A 421 9.21 2.31 -12.22
CA GLY A 421 8.17 3.30 -12.52
C GLY A 421 7.61 3.93 -11.26
N ALA A 422 7.85 5.23 -11.07
CA ALA A 422 7.19 5.99 -10.01
C ALA A 422 7.06 7.49 -10.28
N GLY A 423 6.21 8.17 -9.51
CA GLY A 423 6.38 9.60 -9.26
C GLY A 423 7.61 9.80 -8.37
N ILE A 424 7.50 9.46 -7.09
CA ILE A 424 8.64 9.43 -6.16
C ILE A 424 9.01 7.97 -5.83
N GLY A 425 10.30 7.64 -5.90
CA GLY A 425 10.81 6.37 -5.39
C GLY A 425 10.75 6.33 -3.85
N ILE A 426 11.70 7.02 -3.21
CA ILE A 426 11.80 7.08 -1.75
C ILE A 426 11.60 8.54 -1.29
N HIS A 427 10.69 8.78 -0.36
CA HIS A 427 10.46 10.08 0.27
C HIS A 427 10.74 9.99 1.77
N VAL A 428 11.58 10.89 2.30
CA VAL A 428 11.86 11.07 3.72
C VAL A 428 11.47 12.50 4.11
N SER A 429 10.60 12.66 5.11
CA SER A 429 10.15 13.97 5.63
C SER A 429 10.13 13.98 7.16
N GLY A 430 10.58 15.05 7.78
CA GLY A 430 10.64 15.24 9.24
C GLY A 430 11.21 14.07 10.05
N SER A 431 12.13 13.28 9.49
CA SER A 431 12.49 11.96 10.04
C SER A 431 13.97 11.82 10.37
N ASN A 432 14.26 11.46 11.62
CA ASN A 432 15.62 11.32 12.12
C ASN A 432 16.19 9.90 11.98
N ASP A 433 17.51 9.79 11.85
CA ASP A 433 18.27 8.52 11.82
C ASP A 433 17.82 7.53 10.72
N THR A 434 17.24 8.03 9.63
CA THR A 434 16.75 7.21 8.51
C THR A 434 17.92 6.66 7.68
N ARG A 435 17.88 5.37 7.34
CA ARG A 435 18.97 4.68 6.62
C ARG A 435 18.48 4.12 5.29
N VAL A 436 18.90 4.73 4.19
CA VAL A 436 18.54 4.38 2.80
C VAL A 436 19.70 3.63 2.13
N TRP A 437 19.66 2.30 2.18
CA TRP A 437 20.80 1.44 1.80
C TRP A 437 20.45 0.47 0.67
N ASN A 438 21.30 0.36 -0.36
CA ASN A 438 21.21 -0.73 -1.36
C ASN A 438 19.82 -0.84 -2.03
N ASN A 439 19.09 0.25 -2.30
CA ASN A 439 17.83 0.20 -3.05
C ASN A 439 18.09 0.38 -4.56
N THR A 440 17.23 -0.19 -5.41
CA THR A 440 17.23 0.07 -6.86
C THR A 440 15.96 0.82 -7.24
N VAL A 441 16.09 2.04 -7.75
CA VAL A 441 14.97 2.85 -8.25
C VAL A 441 15.19 3.16 -9.73
N SER A 442 14.23 2.76 -10.55
CA SER A 442 14.23 2.88 -12.01
C SER A 442 12.97 3.62 -12.48
N HIS A 443 13.07 4.53 -13.44
CA HIS A 443 11.94 5.27 -14.03
C HIS A 443 11.08 6.05 -13.01
N ALA A 444 11.72 6.71 -12.04
CA ALA A 444 11.06 7.69 -11.17
C ALA A 444 11.17 9.12 -11.73
N LEU A 445 10.20 10.01 -11.46
CA LEU A 445 10.39 11.46 -11.63
C LEU A 445 11.39 12.03 -10.62
N THR A 446 11.47 11.43 -9.43
CA THR A 446 12.52 11.71 -8.44
C THR A 446 12.79 10.42 -7.67
N SER A 447 14.02 9.92 -7.76
CA SER A 447 14.37 8.61 -7.20
C SER A 447 14.43 8.63 -5.67
N LEU A 448 14.99 9.71 -5.10
CA LEU A 448 15.05 9.96 -3.67
C LEU A 448 14.75 11.44 -3.38
N TRP A 449 13.77 11.70 -2.53
CA TRP A 449 13.49 13.03 -2.00
C TRP A 449 13.63 12.99 -0.47
N ILE A 450 14.56 13.78 0.05
CA ILE A 450 14.71 14.08 1.47
C ILE A 450 14.25 15.52 1.66
N GLN A 451 13.33 15.76 2.59
CA GLN A 451 12.88 17.09 2.94
C GLN A 451 12.84 17.29 4.44
N GLU A 452 12.88 18.56 4.84
CA GLU A 452 12.45 18.96 6.16
C GLU A 452 10.91 19.08 6.20
N ASP A 453 10.29 18.64 7.30
CA ASP A 453 8.88 18.90 7.55
C ASP A 453 8.71 20.23 8.28
N THR A 454 7.57 20.90 8.13
CA THR A 454 7.33 22.17 8.83
C THR A 454 6.74 21.97 10.23
N ARG A 455 6.30 20.74 10.56
CA ARG A 455 5.84 20.34 11.90
C ARG A 455 7.02 19.93 12.79
N SER A 456 6.96 20.30 14.07
CA SER A 456 7.99 20.05 15.09
C SER A 456 7.40 19.62 16.44
N ASP A 457 8.23 19.05 17.32
CA ASP A 457 7.94 18.60 18.71
C ASP A 457 6.74 17.64 18.83
N GLY A 458 6.53 16.75 17.86
CA GLY A 458 5.36 15.87 17.87
C GLY A 458 4.04 16.64 17.84
N CYS A 459 3.93 17.73 17.07
CA CYS A 459 2.74 18.58 17.03
C CYS A 459 2.09 18.62 15.64
N ASN A 460 0.90 18.02 15.51
CA ASN A 460 0.14 17.96 14.26
C ASN A 460 -0.45 19.31 13.82
N ALA A 461 -0.68 20.25 14.75
CA ALA A 461 -1.06 21.62 14.39
C ALA A 461 -0.75 22.64 15.49
N ARG A 462 -0.34 23.82 15.03
CA ARG A 462 -0.01 24.98 15.86
C ARG A 462 -0.95 26.15 15.54
N ASN A 463 -1.10 27.08 16.47
CA ASN A 463 -1.84 28.33 16.22
C ASN A 463 -0.91 29.42 15.65
N ALA A 464 -1.49 30.57 15.28
CA ALA A 464 -0.76 31.73 14.75
C ALA A 464 0.18 32.44 15.78
N GLN A 465 0.49 31.79 16.91
CA GLN A 465 1.49 32.19 17.89
C GLN A 465 2.55 31.09 18.08
N GLY A 466 2.60 30.07 17.22
CA GLY A 466 3.53 28.92 17.29
C GLY A 466 3.17 27.89 18.37
N VAL A 467 2.13 28.14 19.19
CA VAL A 467 1.75 27.25 20.29
C VAL A 467 1.02 26.03 19.74
N CYS A 468 1.51 24.84 20.10
CA CYS A 468 0.84 23.59 19.77
C CYS A 468 -0.60 23.55 20.29
N THR A 469 -1.56 23.37 19.40
CA THR A 469 -2.97 23.15 19.75
C THR A 469 -3.35 21.68 19.69
N GLN A 470 -2.55 20.85 19.01
CA GLN A 470 -2.85 19.45 18.72
C GLN A 470 -1.57 18.61 18.83
N VAL A 471 -1.23 18.24 20.07
CA VAL A 471 -0.10 17.37 20.39
C VAL A 471 -0.38 15.97 19.84
N GLN A 472 0.54 15.45 19.05
CA GLN A 472 0.60 14.06 18.63
C GLN A 472 1.12 13.24 19.82
N LYS A 473 0.19 12.57 20.53
CA LYS A 473 0.48 12.02 21.85
C LYS A 473 1.64 11.02 21.85
N TRP A 474 1.64 10.08 20.91
CA TRP A 474 2.64 9.01 20.83
C TRP A 474 4.05 9.57 20.56
N SER A 475 4.16 10.48 19.60
CA SER A 475 5.42 11.14 19.22
C SER A 475 5.97 12.02 20.36
N ALA A 476 5.10 12.75 21.06
CA ALA A 476 5.48 13.53 22.23
C ALA A 476 5.86 12.66 23.45
N GLU A 477 5.21 11.51 23.65
CA GLU A 477 5.56 10.54 24.70
C GLU A 477 6.90 9.83 24.43
N HIS A 478 7.31 9.69 23.15
CA HIS A 478 8.62 9.17 22.75
C HIS A 478 9.69 10.25 22.51
N GLY A 479 9.33 11.54 22.56
CA GLY A 479 10.27 12.66 22.44
C GLY A 479 10.79 12.93 21.02
N LEU A 480 10.00 12.62 19.99
CA LEU A 480 10.38 12.85 18.59
C LEU A 480 10.36 14.35 18.26
N SER A 481 11.45 14.88 17.69
CA SER A 481 11.51 16.29 17.29
C SER A 481 10.75 16.58 16.00
N TRP A 482 10.63 15.58 15.13
CA TRP A 482 10.14 15.68 13.74
C TRP A 482 11.02 16.53 12.81
N ASP A 483 12.27 16.80 13.21
CA ASP A 483 13.29 17.34 12.31
C ASP A 483 13.92 16.21 11.47
N THR A 484 14.08 16.37 10.15
CA THR A 484 14.88 15.43 9.35
C THR A 484 16.34 15.60 9.72
N THR A 485 16.97 14.56 10.27
CA THR A 485 18.37 14.64 10.74
C THR A 485 19.08 13.29 10.62
N ASN A 486 20.40 13.32 10.47
CA ASN A 486 21.26 12.12 10.44
C ASN A 486 20.84 11.04 9.39
N THR A 487 20.20 11.44 8.30
CA THR A 487 19.85 10.50 7.22
C THR A 487 21.12 10.02 6.52
N GLN A 488 21.21 8.70 6.31
CA GLN A 488 22.32 8.04 5.63
C GLN A 488 21.85 7.46 4.31
N VAL A 489 22.55 7.75 3.22
CA VAL A 489 22.27 7.23 1.88
C VAL A 489 23.52 6.50 1.38
N MET A 490 23.41 5.21 1.05
CA MET A 490 24.55 4.37 0.67
C MET A 490 24.18 3.28 -0.35
N ASN A 491 25.09 3.00 -1.28
CA ASN A 491 25.04 1.83 -2.19
C ASN A 491 23.78 1.74 -3.08
N ASN A 492 22.97 2.78 -3.25
CA ASN A 492 21.75 2.70 -4.05
C ASN A 492 22.06 2.73 -5.56
N ILE A 493 21.14 2.26 -6.39
CA ILE A 493 21.12 2.55 -7.83
C ILE A 493 19.89 3.37 -8.15
N PHE A 494 20.10 4.59 -8.61
CA PHE A 494 19.10 5.47 -9.22
C PHE A 494 19.32 5.44 -10.74
N SER A 495 18.30 5.04 -11.49
CA SER A 495 18.44 4.66 -12.91
C SER A 495 17.31 5.20 -13.77
N SER A 496 17.64 5.63 -14.99
CA SER A 496 16.71 5.89 -16.09
C SER A 496 15.52 6.73 -15.65
N GLU A 497 15.77 7.92 -15.11
CA GLU A 497 14.75 8.84 -14.61
C GLU A 497 13.72 9.20 -15.69
N GLN A 498 12.47 9.45 -15.28
CA GLN A 498 11.44 9.90 -16.22
C GLN A 498 11.74 11.34 -16.64
N THR A 499 12.12 11.51 -17.90
CA THR A 499 12.68 12.77 -18.42
C THR A 499 11.65 13.78 -18.95
N THR A 500 10.36 13.48 -18.82
CA THR A 500 9.27 14.39 -19.20
C THR A 500 9.19 15.57 -18.22
N PRO A 501 9.45 16.82 -18.66
CA PRO A 501 9.46 17.98 -17.76
C PRO A 501 8.04 18.43 -17.39
N MET A 502 7.87 19.05 -16.21
CA MET A 502 6.57 19.61 -15.84
C MET A 502 6.20 20.82 -16.73
N PRO A 503 4.98 20.87 -17.30
CA PRO A 503 4.55 22.00 -18.13
C PRO A 503 4.61 23.35 -17.39
N GLY A 504 5.51 24.23 -17.84
CA GLY A 504 5.71 25.56 -17.27
C GLY A 504 6.84 25.68 -16.24
N ASP A 505 7.35 24.56 -15.72
CA ASP A 505 8.52 24.50 -14.84
C ASP A 505 9.43 23.31 -15.23
N PRO A 506 10.36 23.51 -16.18
CA PRO A 506 11.21 22.42 -16.69
C PRO A 506 12.30 21.99 -15.70
N TRP A 507 12.48 22.68 -14.57
CA TRP A 507 13.41 22.27 -13.51
C TRP A 507 12.75 21.34 -12.50
N ARG A 508 11.42 21.33 -12.43
CA ARG A 508 10.70 20.41 -11.57
C ARG A 508 10.81 18.98 -12.10
N TYR A 509 11.25 18.08 -11.22
CA TYR A 509 11.66 16.70 -11.50
C TYR A 509 12.97 16.55 -12.30
N SER A 510 13.76 17.63 -12.47
CA SER A 510 15.07 17.52 -13.15
C SER A 510 16.17 16.82 -12.34
N ALA A 511 16.04 16.73 -11.02
CA ALA A 511 17.05 16.15 -10.13
C ALA A 511 16.66 14.75 -9.67
N MET A 512 17.53 13.74 -9.88
CA MET A 512 17.29 12.37 -9.41
C MET A 512 17.16 12.30 -7.88
N VAL A 513 18.04 13.03 -7.19
CA VAL A 513 18.05 13.15 -5.72
C VAL A 513 17.78 14.60 -5.33
N GLN A 514 16.80 14.82 -4.46
CA GLN A 514 16.45 16.14 -3.95
C GLN A 514 16.58 16.17 -2.43
N VAL A 515 17.29 17.16 -1.90
CA VAL A 515 17.49 17.39 -0.46
C VAL A 515 17.09 18.84 -0.17
N LEU A 516 15.87 19.05 0.35
CA LEU A 516 15.21 20.36 0.48
C LEU A 516 14.96 20.74 1.94
N GLY A 517 15.66 21.76 2.43
CA GLY A 517 15.50 22.22 3.81
C GLY A 517 14.28 23.10 4.05
N GLY A 518 13.97 23.32 5.32
CA GLY A 518 12.75 23.97 5.80
C GLY A 518 12.98 24.76 7.08
N ALA A 519 11.90 25.34 7.59
CA ALA A 519 11.88 26.05 8.87
C ALA A 519 10.59 25.71 9.61
N ASN A 520 10.71 25.46 10.91
CA ASN A 520 9.65 24.88 11.72
C ASN A 520 8.58 25.93 11.99
N GLU A 521 7.29 25.57 11.97
CA GLU A 521 6.15 26.52 12.03
C GLU A 521 6.07 27.37 13.30
N ASP A 522 6.75 26.96 14.38
CA ASP A 522 6.87 27.71 15.62
C ASP A 522 8.13 28.59 15.72
N GLY A 523 9.05 28.48 14.76
CA GLY A 523 10.36 29.14 14.80
C GLY A 523 11.33 28.53 15.82
N SER A 524 11.11 27.29 16.26
CA SER A 524 12.06 26.53 17.09
C SER A 524 13.43 26.36 16.43
N GLY A 525 13.42 26.07 15.12
CA GLY A 525 14.61 25.82 14.31
C GLY A 525 14.34 25.93 12.81
N ALA A 526 15.37 25.60 12.05
CA ALA A 526 15.35 25.43 10.61
C ALA A 526 16.50 24.50 10.22
N VAL A 527 16.23 23.53 9.34
CA VAL A 527 17.12 22.40 9.06
C VAL A 527 17.33 22.30 7.56
N TYR A 528 18.58 22.10 7.15
CA TYR A 528 18.99 22.11 5.74
C TYR A 528 19.84 20.87 5.43
N ALA A 529 20.23 20.72 4.16
CA ALA A 529 20.83 19.48 3.66
C ALA A 529 22.10 19.01 4.39
N ASN A 530 22.84 19.92 5.04
CA ASN A 530 24.04 19.57 5.80
C ASN A 530 23.76 19.04 7.22
N GLU A 531 22.55 19.27 7.72
CA GLU A 531 22.03 18.82 9.01
C GLU A 531 21.12 17.58 8.81
N MET A 532 20.33 17.58 7.73
CA MET A 532 19.44 16.47 7.34
C MET A 532 20.19 15.18 6.99
N VAL A 533 21.29 15.28 6.24
CA VAL A 533 22.00 14.13 5.65
C VAL A 533 23.43 14.07 6.19
N SER A 534 23.73 13.05 6.99
CA SER A 534 25.05 12.88 7.61
C SER A 534 26.06 12.20 6.68
N SER A 535 25.61 11.33 5.78
CA SER A 535 26.46 10.66 4.79
C SER A 535 25.71 10.33 3.51
N ILE A 536 26.36 10.57 2.37
CA ILE A 536 25.93 10.12 1.03
C ILE A 536 27.17 9.69 0.25
N ASP A 537 27.32 8.38 0.01
CA ASP A 537 28.43 7.83 -0.78
C ASP A 537 28.10 6.45 -1.39
N TYR A 538 28.88 6.03 -2.39
CA TYR A 538 28.73 4.76 -3.11
C TYR A 538 27.39 4.56 -3.85
N ASP A 539 26.55 5.59 -4.03
CA ASP A 539 25.38 5.46 -4.90
C ASP A 539 25.78 5.36 -6.39
N VAL A 540 24.79 5.11 -7.24
CA VAL A 540 24.90 5.06 -8.70
C VAL A 540 23.79 5.91 -9.32
N TYR A 541 24.16 6.69 -10.31
CA TYR A 541 23.29 7.57 -11.08
C TYR A 541 23.45 7.16 -12.55
N TYR A 542 22.45 6.50 -13.12
CA TYR A 542 22.40 6.18 -14.54
C TYR A 542 21.35 7.04 -15.23
N ARG A 543 21.78 8.02 -16.02
CA ARG A 543 20.95 9.13 -16.49
C ARG A 543 20.71 9.12 -17.99
N GLN A 544 19.61 9.71 -18.46
CA GLN A 544 19.35 9.73 -19.91
C GLN A 544 20.40 10.57 -20.65
N GLU A 545 20.98 10.04 -21.73
CA GLU A 545 21.90 10.80 -22.60
C GLU A 545 21.12 11.69 -23.60
N ASN A 546 20.28 12.59 -23.10
CA ASN A 546 19.44 13.48 -23.90
C ASN A 546 19.73 14.97 -23.61
N PRO A 547 20.43 15.69 -24.51
CA PRO A 547 20.78 17.09 -24.31
C PRO A 547 19.60 18.07 -24.48
N GLN A 548 18.36 17.58 -24.62
CA GLN A 548 17.13 18.40 -24.57
C GLN A 548 16.36 18.22 -23.25
N THR A 549 16.78 17.29 -22.39
CA THR A 549 16.28 17.10 -21.03
C THR A 549 17.14 17.86 -20.04
N LEU A 550 16.51 18.47 -19.02
CA LEU A 550 17.22 18.90 -17.82
C LEU A 550 17.30 17.72 -16.86
N SER A 551 18.48 17.11 -16.74
CA SER A 551 18.79 16.02 -15.80
C SER A 551 19.99 16.42 -14.96
N THR A 552 19.83 16.40 -13.63
CA THR A 552 20.86 16.68 -12.63
C THR A 552 20.92 15.54 -11.60
N THR A 553 22.09 15.36 -11.00
CA THR A 553 22.35 14.27 -10.04
C THR A 553 21.69 14.56 -8.69
N VAL A 554 22.11 15.65 -8.05
CA VAL A 554 21.70 16.03 -6.69
C VAL A 554 21.35 17.52 -6.63
N LEU A 555 20.16 17.82 -6.11
CA LEU A 555 19.76 19.15 -5.64
C LEU A 555 19.93 19.20 -4.12
N TRP A 556 20.87 20.02 -3.64
CA TRP A 556 21.28 20.11 -2.24
C TRP A 556 21.06 21.53 -1.69
N ASN A 557 19.93 21.76 -1.02
CA ASN A 557 19.61 23.06 -0.41
C ASN A 557 20.16 23.15 1.02
N TRP A 558 21.18 23.99 1.20
CA TRP A 558 21.96 24.12 2.44
C TRP A 558 21.67 25.41 3.23
N GLY A 559 20.62 26.15 2.89
CA GLY A 559 20.19 27.34 3.62
C GLY A 559 18.89 27.98 3.10
N ALA A 560 18.35 28.92 3.89
CA ALA A 560 17.04 29.54 3.68
C ALA A 560 16.85 30.24 2.32
N ASP A 561 17.89 30.88 1.78
CA ASP A 561 17.84 31.44 0.42
C ASP A 561 18.03 30.32 -0.61
N ARG A 562 16.94 29.61 -0.94
CA ARG A 562 16.97 28.47 -1.87
C ARG A 562 17.57 28.80 -3.25
N MET A 563 17.62 30.06 -3.67
CA MET A 563 18.25 30.47 -4.94
C MET A 563 19.78 30.55 -4.84
N ASN A 564 20.31 31.11 -3.76
CA ASN A 564 21.76 31.33 -3.58
C ASN A 564 22.44 30.30 -2.65
N GLN A 565 21.67 29.52 -1.91
CA GLN A 565 22.10 28.51 -0.93
C GLN A 565 21.64 27.10 -1.32
N SER A 566 21.75 26.79 -2.61
CA SER A 566 21.57 25.44 -3.15
C SER A 566 22.70 25.07 -4.11
N VAL A 567 23.01 23.79 -4.20
CA VAL A 567 23.79 23.20 -5.31
C VAL A 567 22.80 22.40 -6.15
N ASN A 568 22.68 22.68 -7.45
CA ASN A 568 21.97 21.79 -8.39
C ASN A 568 23.02 21.21 -9.34
N ALA A 569 23.43 19.97 -9.09
CA ALA A 569 24.64 19.42 -9.68
C ALA A 569 24.37 18.68 -11.01
N GLU A 570 24.68 19.32 -12.14
CA GLU A 570 24.60 18.70 -13.48
C GLU A 570 25.37 17.37 -13.57
N LYS A 571 26.45 17.24 -12.79
CA LYS A 571 27.31 16.04 -12.68
C LYS A 571 27.64 15.77 -11.23
N LEU A 572 27.86 14.50 -10.90
CA LEU A 572 28.19 14.07 -9.55
C LEU A 572 29.50 14.70 -9.04
N ALA A 573 30.48 14.86 -9.92
CA ALA A 573 31.75 15.53 -9.61
C ALA A 573 31.58 16.98 -9.13
N ASP A 574 30.55 17.70 -9.61
CA ASP A 574 30.26 19.08 -9.20
C ASP A 574 29.64 19.11 -7.78
N PHE A 575 28.89 18.06 -7.41
CA PHE A 575 28.41 17.83 -6.04
C PHE A 575 29.56 17.47 -5.09
N THR A 576 30.38 16.46 -5.44
CA THR A 576 31.53 16.00 -4.65
C THR A 576 32.55 17.12 -4.38
N ALA A 577 32.86 17.93 -5.40
CA ALA A 577 33.80 19.05 -5.29
C ALA A 577 33.24 20.26 -4.51
N SER A 578 31.92 20.31 -4.26
CA SER A 578 31.30 21.46 -3.62
C SER A 578 31.74 21.65 -2.17
N SER A 579 32.19 22.88 -1.88
CA SER A 579 32.55 23.30 -0.52
C SER A 579 31.33 23.56 0.36
N SER A 580 30.13 23.72 -0.21
CA SER A 580 28.87 23.94 0.52
C SER A 580 28.24 22.66 1.05
N VAL A 581 28.45 21.51 0.38
CA VAL A 581 28.06 20.18 0.87
C VAL A 581 28.95 19.81 2.07
N LYS A 582 28.36 19.26 3.14
CA LYS A 582 29.09 18.88 4.38
C LYS A 582 28.96 17.41 4.80
N ALA A 583 28.01 16.66 4.22
CA ALA A 583 27.85 15.24 4.48
C ALA A 583 29.15 14.45 4.25
N ALA A 584 29.31 13.33 4.96
CA ALA A 584 30.42 12.40 4.77
C ALA A 584 30.34 11.71 3.40
N GLY A 585 31.51 11.39 2.84
CA GLY A 585 31.65 10.79 1.52
C GLY A 585 31.44 11.76 0.35
N LYS A 586 30.24 12.34 0.23
CA LYS A 586 29.81 13.21 -0.88
C LYS A 586 29.91 12.55 -2.25
N GLU A 587 29.57 11.28 -2.34
CA GLU A 587 29.70 10.49 -3.58
C GLU A 587 31.14 10.46 -4.13
N SER A 588 32.14 10.49 -3.23
CA SER A 588 33.55 10.31 -3.58
C SER A 588 33.87 8.94 -4.19
N ASN A 589 32.99 7.96 -3.96
CA ASN A 589 33.01 6.62 -4.53
C ASN A 589 31.79 6.36 -5.45
N GLY A 590 31.01 7.39 -5.76
CA GLY A 590 29.79 7.33 -6.58
C GLY A 590 30.06 7.07 -8.06
N LEU A 591 29.03 6.63 -8.79
CA LEU A 591 29.10 6.40 -10.24
C LEU A 591 28.07 7.25 -10.98
N ASP A 592 28.51 8.13 -11.88
CA ASP A 592 27.66 8.96 -12.76
C ASP A 592 27.89 8.51 -14.21
N LEU A 593 26.92 7.78 -14.77
CA LEU A 593 26.95 7.27 -16.15
C LEU A 593 25.69 7.71 -16.91
N HIS A 594 25.79 7.75 -18.23
CA HIS A 594 24.67 8.12 -19.10
C HIS A 594 24.37 7.04 -20.15
N GLY A 595 23.14 7.00 -20.66
CA GLY A 595 22.75 6.20 -21.81
C GLY A 595 21.23 6.10 -22.00
N SER A 596 20.76 4.90 -22.34
CA SER A 596 19.33 4.53 -22.41
C SER A 596 19.06 3.22 -21.64
N PRO A 597 17.80 2.91 -21.24
CA PRO A 597 17.48 1.71 -20.47
C PRO A 597 17.94 0.41 -21.15
N GLU A 598 17.73 0.30 -22.46
CA GLU A 598 18.07 -0.91 -23.24
C GLU A 598 19.59 -1.16 -23.33
N ASN A 599 20.39 -0.12 -23.08
CA ASN A 599 21.86 -0.16 -23.09
C ASN A 599 22.45 -0.08 -21.66
N ASN A 600 21.62 -0.13 -20.62
CA ASN A 600 22.03 0.04 -19.22
C ASN A 600 23.22 -0.87 -18.88
N PRO A 601 24.37 -0.35 -18.39
CA PRO A 601 25.59 -1.13 -18.18
C PRO A 601 25.54 -1.99 -16.90
N PHE A 602 24.58 -1.75 -16.01
CA PHE A 602 24.47 -2.41 -14.71
C PHE A 602 23.63 -3.68 -14.77
N PHE A 603 22.41 -3.59 -15.29
CA PHE A 603 21.41 -4.66 -15.18
C PHE A 603 21.51 -5.73 -16.28
N VAL A 604 20.98 -6.91 -16.01
CA VAL A 604 20.71 -7.96 -17.02
C VAL A 604 19.76 -7.42 -18.09
N LYS A 605 18.71 -6.70 -17.69
CA LYS A 605 17.86 -5.94 -18.59
C LYS A 605 17.09 -4.83 -17.87
N GLU A 606 17.06 -3.62 -18.42
CA GLU A 606 16.08 -2.60 -18.06
C GLU A 606 15.12 -2.43 -19.26
N SER A 607 13.80 -2.46 -19.02
CA SER A 607 12.82 -2.14 -20.07
C SER A 607 12.69 -0.62 -20.20
N ALA A 608 12.46 -0.14 -21.43
CA ALA A 608 12.30 1.29 -21.72
C ALA A 608 10.88 1.83 -21.44
N ASN A 609 10.01 0.99 -20.84
CA ASN A 609 8.67 1.37 -20.42
C ASN A 609 8.46 0.92 -18.96
N PRO A 610 8.21 1.85 -18.00
CA PRO A 610 8.01 1.49 -16.59
C PRO A 610 6.83 0.54 -16.33
N MET A 611 5.80 0.53 -17.19
CA MET A 611 4.66 -0.37 -17.06
C MET A 611 4.96 -1.81 -17.53
N ASP A 612 6.07 -2.02 -18.24
CA ASP A 612 6.44 -3.31 -18.80
C ASP A 612 7.27 -4.14 -17.81
N LYS A 613 6.63 -5.17 -17.24
CA LYS A 613 7.21 -6.11 -16.25
C LYS A 613 8.24 -7.08 -16.83
N THR A 614 9.05 -6.65 -17.79
CA THR A 614 10.10 -7.49 -18.39
C THR A 614 11.52 -6.97 -18.16
N SER A 615 11.71 -5.99 -17.26
CA SER A 615 13.00 -5.67 -16.64
C SER A 615 13.49 -6.82 -15.76
N ASP A 616 14.81 -7.00 -15.72
CA ASP A 616 15.53 -7.88 -14.82
C ASP A 616 16.68 -7.11 -14.18
N PHE A 617 16.44 -6.64 -12.95
CA PHE A 617 17.33 -5.76 -12.18
C PHE A 617 18.49 -6.49 -11.47
N HIS A 618 18.69 -7.79 -11.71
CA HIS A 618 19.96 -8.43 -11.34
C HIS A 618 21.13 -7.68 -12.03
N LEU A 619 22.27 -7.54 -11.36
CA LEU A 619 23.47 -7.05 -12.02
C LEU A 619 23.99 -8.10 -13.01
N LYS A 620 24.41 -7.66 -14.21
CA LYS A 620 25.02 -8.57 -15.21
C LYS A 620 26.51 -8.79 -14.94
N GLU A 621 27.05 -9.85 -15.53
CA GLU A 621 28.49 -10.12 -15.54
C GLU A 621 29.27 -8.90 -16.07
N GLY A 622 30.22 -8.40 -15.27
CA GLY A 622 31.00 -7.20 -15.60
C GLY A 622 30.29 -5.87 -15.32
N SER A 623 29.15 -5.86 -14.62
CA SER A 623 28.48 -4.64 -14.15
C SER A 623 29.45 -3.73 -13.37
N PRO A 624 29.51 -2.41 -13.65
CA PRO A 624 30.32 -1.47 -12.89
C PRO A 624 29.85 -1.28 -11.42
N ALA A 625 28.70 -1.83 -11.04
CA ALA A 625 28.16 -1.77 -9.68
C ALA A 625 28.47 -3.01 -8.82
N SER A 626 29.11 -4.06 -9.37
CA SER A 626 29.36 -5.30 -8.63
C SER A 626 30.62 -5.24 -7.76
N GLY A 627 30.53 -5.78 -6.54
CA GLY A 627 31.61 -5.98 -5.58
C GLY A 627 32.34 -4.73 -5.10
N ASN A 628 31.75 -3.54 -5.27
CA ASN A 628 32.42 -2.26 -5.04
C ASN A 628 31.57 -1.19 -4.31
N GLY A 629 30.45 -1.59 -3.70
CA GLY A 629 29.74 -0.80 -2.71
C GLY A 629 30.45 -0.79 -1.34
N HIS A 630 30.06 0.15 -0.48
CA HIS A 630 30.48 0.20 0.91
C HIS A 630 30.06 -1.09 1.65
N ALA A 631 30.88 -1.53 2.59
CA ALA A 631 30.56 -2.72 3.40
C ALA A 631 29.33 -2.51 4.29
N LEU A 632 28.47 -3.52 4.39
CA LEU A 632 27.25 -3.43 5.18
C LEU A 632 27.55 -3.49 6.70
N PRO A 633 26.93 -2.60 7.51
CA PRO A 633 26.83 -2.74 8.95
C PRO A 633 26.18 -4.07 9.35
N GLU A 634 26.56 -4.59 10.54
CA GLU A 634 26.14 -5.92 11.00
C GLU A 634 24.62 -6.07 11.17
N ASP A 635 23.91 -5.00 11.53
CA ASP A 635 22.45 -5.02 11.68
C ASP A 635 21.75 -4.99 10.32
N ILE A 636 22.17 -4.13 9.39
CA ILE A 636 21.62 -4.08 8.01
C ILE A 636 21.86 -5.42 7.30
N ALA A 637 23.08 -5.95 7.35
CA ALA A 637 23.42 -7.24 6.77
C ALA A 637 22.56 -8.38 7.34
N LYS A 638 22.34 -8.38 8.66
CA LYS A 638 21.46 -9.35 9.35
C LYS A 638 19.99 -9.20 8.94
N THR A 639 19.46 -7.98 8.78
CA THR A 639 18.09 -7.72 8.33
C THR A 639 17.85 -8.22 6.90
N LEU A 640 18.86 -8.10 6.03
CA LEU A 640 18.82 -8.58 4.65
C LEU A 640 19.21 -10.06 4.51
N GLY A 641 19.81 -10.68 5.53
CA GLY A 641 20.24 -12.09 5.49
C GLY A 641 21.55 -12.35 4.74
N VAL A 642 22.42 -11.33 4.65
CA VAL A 642 23.66 -11.32 3.85
C VAL A 642 24.90 -11.13 4.72
N ASN A 643 26.11 -11.18 4.13
CA ASN A 643 27.36 -11.05 4.90
C ASN A 643 27.68 -9.59 5.26
N ALA A 644 27.98 -9.35 6.53
CA ALA A 644 28.43 -8.06 7.05
C ALA A 644 29.92 -7.80 6.79
N ASN A 645 30.35 -6.54 6.90
CA ASN A 645 31.76 -6.13 6.91
C ASN A 645 32.59 -6.52 5.66
N VAL A 646 31.93 -6.92 4.57
CA VAL A 646 32.51 -7.16 3.23
C VAL A 646 31.92 -6.18 2.22
N ALA A 647 32.68 -5.82 1.18
CA ALA A 647 32.14 -5.06 0.06
C ALA A 647 31.05 -5.86 -0.66
N VAL A 648 29.97 -5.19 -1.02
CA VAL A 648 28.79 -5.78 -1.69
C VAL A 648 28.58 -5.14 -3.06
N ASP A 649 27.70 -5.73 -3.86
CA ASP A 649 27.10 -5.07 -5.02
C ASP A 649 26.31 -3.80 -4.59
N ARG A 650 26.15 -2.85 -5.51
CA ARG A 650 25.24 -1.70 -5.34
C ARG A 650 23.86 -2.03 -5.89
N GLY A 651 22.83 -1.35 -5.38
CA GLY A 651 21.43 -1.66 -5.63
C GLY A 651 20.94 -2.83 -4.77
N ALA A 652 19.76 -3.37 -5.09
CA ALA A 652 19.14 -4.44 -4.32
C ALA A 652 20.01 -5.72 -4.27
N LEU A 653 20.01 -6.36 -3.10
CA LEU A 653 20.77 -7.59 -2.79
C LEU A 653 19.87 -8.81 -2.57
N VAL A 654 18.67 -8.56 -2.06
CA VAL A 654 17.54 -9.48 -1.84
C VAL A 654 16.24 -8.82 -2.28
N ASN A 655 15.38 -9.52 -3.02
CA ASN A 655 14.06 -8.95 -3.38
C ASN A 655 13.00 -10.00 -3.70
N VAL A 656 11.73 -9.70 -3.41
CA VAL A 656 10.58 -10.53 -3.82
C VAL A 656 10.48 -10.72 -5.33
N ALA A 657 10.89 -9.73 -6.13
CA ALA A 657 10.94 -9.82 -7.60
C ALA A 657 11.83 -10.98 -8.11
N TRP A 658 12.76 -11.47 -7.26
CA TRP A 658 13.69 -12.56 -7.55
C TRP A 658 13.32 -13.86 -6.83
N GLY A 659 12.14 -13.93 -6.21
CA GLY A 659 11.70 -15.07 -5.39
C GLY A 659 12.19 -15.02 -3.94
N GLY A 660 12.67 -13.87 -3.45
CA GLY A 660 13.04 -13.66 -2.05
C GLY A 660 14.41 -14.20 -1.62
N GLY A 661 15.25 -14.62 -2.58
CA GLY A 661 16.64 -15.02 -2.33
C GLY A 661 17.64 -13.86 -2.43
N ALA A 662 18.86 -14.10 -1.95
CA ALA A 662 20.01 -13.21 -2.16
C ALA A 662 20.70 -13.52 -3.50
N VAL A 663 21.33 -12.51 -4.10
CA VAL A 663 22.02 -12.62 -5.39
C VAL A 663 23.53 -12.81 -5.24
N PRO A 664 24.20 -13.59 -6.12
CA PRO A 664 25.65 -13.70 -6.12
C PRO A 664 26.30 -12.32 -6.34
N GLY A 665 26.99 -11.81 -5.31
CA GLY A 665 27.44 -10.41 -5.24
C GLY A 665 27.02 -9.71 -3.93
N ALA A 666 26.02 -10.25 -3.22
CA ALA A 666 25.60 -9.82 -1.89
C ALA A 666 26.60 -10.17 -0.76
N GLY A 667 27.90 -10.23 -1.05
CA GLY A 667 28.96 -10.62 -0.11
C GLY A 667 29.12 -12.13 0.08
N ASP A 668 28.49 -12.96 -0.76
CA ASP A 668 28.57 -14.42 -0.67
C ASP A 668 29.98 -14.99 -0.91
N ALA A 669 30.33 -16.03 -0.14
CA ALA A 669 31.38 -16.96 -0.55
C ALA A 669 30.83 -17.89 -1.65
N PRO A 670 31.63 -18.30 -2.65
CA PRO A 670 31.16 -19.16 -3.73
C PRO A 670 30.63 -20.49 -3.18
N ALA A 671 29.31 -20.70 -3.34
CA ALA A 671 28.67 -21.94 -2.92
C ALA A 671 29.08 -23.07 -3.88
N ASP A 672 29.98 -23.94 -3.43
CA ASP A 672 30.37 -25.19 -4.10
C ASP A 672 29.15 -26.14 -4.18
N ASN A 673 28.28 -25.93 -5.18
CA ASN A 673 27.07 -26.72 -5.37
C ASN A 673 26.86 -27.15 -6.83
N ALA A 674 27.92 -27.73 -7.40
CA ALA A 674 27.89 -28.37 -8.71
C ALA A 674 27.12 -29.71 -8.71
N ASN A 675 25.89 -29.76 -8.16
CA ASN A 675 24.84 -30.73 -8.51
C ASN A 675 23.50 -30.46 -7.77
N ASN A 676 22.55 -29.80 -8.45
CA ASN A 676 21.18 -30.34 -8.48
C ASN A 676 20.40 -29.92 -9.73
N GLY A 677 20.58 -30.67 -10.83
CA GLY A 677 19.92 -30.42 -12.12
C GLY A 677 18.44 -30.82 -12.16
N GLY A 678 17.62 -30.30 -11.25
CA GLY A 678 16.19 -30.58 -11.14
C GLY A 678 15.35 -29.86 -12.19
N LYS A 679 15.31 -30.37 -13.43
CA LYS A 679 14.41 -29.83 -14.46
C LYS A 679 12.94 -30.01 -14.07
N ALA A 680 12.16 -28.94 -14.13
CA ALA A 680 10.71 -29.03 -14.17
C ALA A 680 10.27 -29.84 -15.41
N ALA A 681 9.39 -30.83 -15.20
CA ALA A 681 8.79 -31.63 -16.24
C ALA A 681 7.32 -31.91 -15.89
N ASN A 682 6.42 -31.69 -16.85
CA ASN A 682 4.98 -31.89 -16.67
C ASN A 682 4.67 -33.34 -16.28
N ASN A 683 4.00 -33.57 -15.15
CA ASN A 683 3.46 -34.88 -14.80
C ASN A 683 2.06 -35.04 -15.43
N GLY A 684 2.02 -35.37 -16.72
CA GLY A 684 0.83 -35.86 -17.42
C GLY A 684 0.87 -37.37 -17.58
N ASP A 685 -0.29 -38.04 -17.54
CA ASP A 685 -0.39 -39.50 -17.51
C ASP A 685 0.32 -40.20 -18.69
N LYS A 686 1.13 -41.23 -18.39
CA LYS A 686 0.76 -42.64 -18.69
C LYS A 686 1.75 -43.70 -18.19
N ALA A 687 1.24 -44.93 -18.18
CA ALA A 687 1.95 -46.13 -17.75
C ALA A 687 3.05 -46.60 -18.71
N ALA A 688 3.95 -47.44 -18.20
CA ALA A 688 5.17 -47.88 -18.87
C ALA A 688 4.96 -48.77 -20.11
N ASN A 689 5.93 -48.74 -21.03
CA ASN A 689 6.48 -49.98 -21.58
C ASN A 689 7.96 -49.87 -22.02
N ASN A 690 8.52 -51.01 -22.39
CA ASN A 690 9.92 -51.42 -22.34
C ASN A 690 10.77 -51.09 -23.60
N GLY A 691 12.09 -50.92 -23.43
CA GLY A 691 13.12 -51.43 -24.34
C GLY A 691 13.88 -50.47 -25.29
N GLY A 692 15.15 -50.78 -25.59
CA GLY A 692 15.73 -50.45 -26.91
C GLY A 692 17.08 -49.69 -27.04
N ASN A 693 18.15 -50.11 -26.36
CA ASN A 693 19.57 -50.19 -26.81
C ASN A 693 20.16 -49.30 -27.96
N ALA A 694 21.45 -48.95 -27.80
CA ALA A 694 22.51 -48.76 -28.83
C ALA A 694 22.89 -47.35 -29.40
N ASN A 695 24.06 -46.88 -28.97
CA ASN A 695 25.21 -46.36 -29.74
C ASN A 695 25.15 -45.09 -30.65
N ASN A 696 25.74 -44.03 -30.11
CA ASN A 696 27.08 -43.51 -30.49
C ASN A 696 27.35 -42.82 -31.86
N GLY A 697 27.52 -41.48 -31.80
CA GLY A 697 28.67 -40.79 -32.41
C GLY A 697 28.47 -40.11 -33.78
N GLY A 698 29.20 -39.00 -33.99
CA GLY A 698 29.38 -38.35 -35.31
C GLY A 698 29.37 -36.81 -35.28
N LYS A 699 30.46 -36.18 -35.75
CA LYS A 699 30.56 -34.71 -35.88
C LYS A 699 30.21 -34.22 -37.29
N GLY A 700 29.45 -33.13 -37.36
CA GLY A 700 29.79 -31.94 -38.17
C GLY A 700 29.25 -31.83 -39.60
N GLY A 701 29.27 -30.58 -40.12
CA GLY A 701 29.40 -30.32 -41.56
C GLY A 701 28.24 -29.63 -42.29
N ASN A 702 28.04 -28.32 -42.06
CA ASN A 702 27.93 -27.27 -43.09
C ASN A 702 27.01 -27.45 -44.34
N THR A 703 26.05 -26.52 -44.56
CA THR A 703 25.53 -26.01 -45.88
C THR A 703 24.98 -27.02 -46.93
N ASN A 704 23.95 -26.74 -47.72
CA ASN A 704 23.52 -25.46 -48.31
C ASN A 704 22.04 -25.51 -48.81
N LYS A 705 21.57 -24.45 -49.49
CA LYS A 705 20.20 -24.24 -49.99
C LYS A 705 19.72 -25.22 -51.07
N GLY A 706 18.41 -25.51 -51.03
CA GLY A 706 17.54 -25.33 -52.21
C GLY A 706 16.99 -26.59 -52.90
N GLY A 707 15.65 -26.67 -53.00
CA GLY A 707 14.91 -27.67 -53.78
C GLY A 707 13.40 -27.49 -53.54
N LYS A 708 12.59 -27.49 -54.60
CA LYS A 708 11.15 -27.16 -54.55
C LYS A 708 10.30 -28.34 -55.03
N ALA A 709 8.98 -28.16 -54.87
CA ALA A 709 7.86 -28.91 -55.44
C ALA A 709 7.34 -30.13 -54.66
N ASP A 710 6.02 -30.30 -54.47
CA ASP A 710 4.84 -29.38 -54.49
C ASP A 710 3.73 -30.13 -53.65
N ASN A 711 2.39 -29.97 -53.69
CA ASN A 711 1.43 -29.35 -54.62
C ASN A 711 0.02 -29.20 -53.98
N ASN A 712 -0.86 -28.46 -54.68
CA ASN A 712 -2.33 -28.56 -54.72
C ASN A 712 -3.21 -27.85 -53.65
N GLY A 713 -4.33 -27.26 -54.11
CA GLY A 713 -5.39 -26.61 -53.31
C GLY A 713 -5.17 -25.10 -53.07
N SER A 714 -5.42 -24.16 -53.99
CA SER A 714 -6.73 -23.73 -54.55
C SER A 714 -7.71 -23.24 -53.48
N THR A 715 -8.27 -22.02 -53.48
CA THR A 715 -8.19 -20.81 -54.36
C THR A 715 -8.67 -19.62 -53.48
N VAL A 716 -8.08 -18.40 -53.44
CA VAL A 716 -8.08 -17.32 -54.47
C VAL A 716 -9.52 -16.87 -54.80
N ALA A 717 -9.93 -15.59 -54.86
CA ALA A 717 -9.28 -14.29 -55.13
C ALA A 717 -10.13 -13.15 -54.49
N ASP A 718 -9.89 -11.83 -54.56
CA ASP A 718 -8.72 -10.91 -54.71
C ASP A 718 -9.31 -9.49 -54.45
N GLY A 719 -8.56 -8.46 -54.02
CA GLY A 719 -7.74 -7.57 -54.86
C GLY A 719 -8.52 -6.39 -55.45
N ALA A 720 -7.95 -5.23 -55.77
CA ALA A 720 -6.55 -4.77 -55.60
C ALA A 720 -6.48 -3.22 -55.58
N SER A 721 -5.26 -2.70 -55.43
CA SER A 721 -4.90 -1.27 -55.45
C SER A 721 -5.13 -0.54 -56.77
N ASP A 722 -5.28 0.80 -56.72
CA ASP A 722 -4.34 1.71 -57.38
C ASP A 722 -4.32 3.13 -56.73
N ALA A 723 -3.51 4.06 -57.24
CA ALA A 723 -3.00 5.22 -56.50
C ALA A 723 -3.36 6.63 -57.03
N SER A 724 -2.91 7.64 -56.26
CA SER A 724 -2.70 9.07 -56.58
C SER A 724 -3.84 10.10 -56.29
N GLY A 725 -3.45 11.30 -55.81
CA GLY A 725 -4.19 12.54 -56.10
C GLY A 725 -4.70 13.44 -54.94
N LYS A 726 -3.83 14.28 -54.36
CA LYS A 726 -4.12 15.62 -53.78
C LYS A 726 -5.21 15.79 -52.68
N ASN A 727 -4.72 15.97 -51.45
CA ASN A 727 -4.93 17.17 -50.60
C ASN A 727 -6.35 17.75 -50.39
N THR A 728 -6.95 17.51 -49.22
CA THR A 728 -7.78 18.50 -48.48
C THR A 728 -7.84 18.17 -46.98
N GLN A 729 -8.17 19.16 -46.15
CA GLN A 729 -8.38 18.99 -44.71
C GLN A 729 -9.66 18.19 -44.39
N GLY A 730 -9.67 17.44 -43.30
CA GLY A 730 -10.83 16.66 -42.86
C GLY A 730 -10.65 16.03 -41.48
N ALA A 731 -10.66 16.84 -40.42
CA ALA A 731 -10.74 16.33 -39.05
C ALA A 731 -12.19 16.00 -38.68
N SER A 732 -12.41 15.00 -37.82
CA SER A 732 -13.68 14.77 -37.12
C SER A 732 -13.44 14.03 -35.79
N PRO A 733 -14.31 14.20 -34.77
CA PRO A 733 -13.82 14.26 -33.39
C PRO A 733 -14.47 13.26 -32.42
N SER A 734 -13.81 13.03 -31.28
CA SER A 734 -14.40 12.49 -30.05
C SER A 734 -14.77 13.65 -29.11
N ASP A 735 -15.94 14.23 -29.34
CA ASP A 735 -16.45 15.35 -28.52
C ASP A 735 -17.26 14.82 -27.33
N SER A 736 -16.80 15.06 -26.10
CA SER A 736 -17.70 15.20 -24.94
C SER A 736 -17.15 16.34 -24.07
N LYS A 737 -17.98 17.38 -23.84
CA LYS A 737 -17.55 18.64 -23.22
C LYS A 737 -18.30 18.91 -21.93
N ALA A 738 -17.55 19.30 -20.90
CA ALA A 738 -18.05 20.08 -19.77
C ALA A 738 -17.12 21.30 -19.54
N GLY A 739 -17.34 22.38 -20.28
CA GLY A 739 -16.86 23.73 -19.93
C GLY A 739 -18.03 24.56 -19.38
N ALA A 740 -17.85 25.68 -18.68
CA ALA A 740 -16.65 26.47 -18.38
C ALA A 740 -16.90 27.22 -17.03
N GLY A 741 -15.96 27.88 -16.35
CA GLY A 741 -14.57 28.25 -16.67
C GLY A 741 -14.37 29.78 -16.59
N GLN A 742 -13.29 30.25 -15.94
CA GLN A 742 -12.94 31.67 -15.84
C GLN A 742 -11.42 31.88 -15.88
N LYS A 743 -10.97 33.13 -16.11
CA LYS A 743 -9.61 33.45 -16.61
C LYS A 743 -8.68 34.08 -15.57
N ASN A 744 -7.38 33.85 -15.75
CA ASN A 744 -6.27 34.59 -15.14
C ASN A 744 -6.40 36.11 -15.21
N SER A 745 -5.93 36.80 -14.16
CA SER A 745 -5.01 37.96 -14.33
C SER A 745 -4.35 38.46 -13.03
N SER A 746 -3.02 38.63 -13.10
CA SER A 746 -2.16 39.65 -12.47
C SER A 746 -2.09 39.86 -10.94
N ILE A 747 -0.85 39.70 -10.46
CA ILE A 747 -0.18 40.26 -9.26
C ILE A 747 -0.65 41.66 -8.84
N ALA A 748 -0.81 41.87 -7.52
CA ALA A 748 -0.66 43.18 -6.85
C ALA A 748 -0.09 43.01 -5.42
N LYS A 749 0.66 43.98 -4.91
CA LYS A 749 1.25 43.98 -3.54
C LYS A 749 0.35 44.67 -2.50
N PRO A 750 0.53 44.43 -1.19
CA PRO A 750 -0.50 44.70 -0.17
C PRO A 750 -0.62 46.17 0.27
N GLY A 751 -1.82 46.52 0.78
CA GLY A 751 -2.14 47.78 1.46
C GLY A 751 -2.58 47.55 2.90
N SER A 752 -2.40 48.56 3.77
CA SER A 752 -2.43 48.44 5.23
C SER A 752 -3.69 49.05 5.91
N ASN A 753 -3.89 48.65 7.18
CA ASN A 753 -4.86 49.19 8.16
C ASN A 753 -6.34 48.80 7.91
N ALA A 754 -7.22 48.69 8.91
CA ALA A 754 -7.15 49.11 10.33
C ALA A 754 -7.98 48.21 11.29
N GLN A 755 -7.78 48.42 12.60
CA GLN A 755 -8.76 48.39 13.73
C GLN A 755 -10.14 47.73 13.49
N GLY A 756 -10.68 46.85 14.34
CA GLY A 756 -10.46 46.62 15.78
C GLY A 756 -11.81 46.71 16.54
N GLY A 757 -12.09 45.82 17.50
CA GLY A 757 -13.34 45.87 18.27
C GLY A 757 -13.77 44.58 19.00
N GLN A 758 -13.74 44.65 20.33
CA GLN A 758 -14.65 44.08 21.36
C GLN A 758 -15.72 43.02 20.97
N GLY A 759 -16.04 42.01 21.81
CA GLY A 759 -15.42 41.59 23.08
C GLY A 759 -16.38 40.89 24.07
N GLN A 760 -15.87 39.85 24.76
CA GLN A 760 -16.33 39.27 26.05
C GLN A 760 -17.69 38.52 26.15
N ALA A 761 -17.77 37.72 27.23
CA ALA A 761 -18.89 36.90 27.73
C ALA A 761 -19.26 35.64 26.91
N ALA A 762 -19.53 34.47 27.50
CA ALA A 762 -19.52 34.07 28.92
C ALA A 762 -19.08 32.60 29.10
N ALA A 763 -18.63 32.24 30.32
CA ALA A 763 -18.38 30.86 30.73
C ALA A 763 -18.69 30.70 32.23
N ALA A 764 -19.51 29.70 32.59
CA ALA A 764 -19.58 29.00 33.90
C ALA A 764 -20.89 28.19 34.02
N ALA A 765 -20.82 26.86 34.07
CA ALA A 765 -21.85 25.97 34.64
C ALA A 765 -21.36 24.50 34.72
N ALA A 766 -20.71 24.11 35.82
CA ALA A 766 -20.36 22.71 36.08
C ALA A 766 -20.11 22.44 37.58
N ALA A 767 -21.12 21.95 38.31
CA ALA A 767 -20.97 21.32 39.64
C ALA A 767 -22.28 20.63 40.12
N THR A 768 -22.12 19.55 40.90
CA THR A 768 -23.12 18.84 41.76
C THR A 768 -24.30 18.10 41.10
N GLY A 769 -24.60 16.88 41.60
CA GLY A 769 -25.85 16.16 41.31
C GLY A 769 -25.78 14.62 41.36
N ASP A 770 -25.58 14.01 42.53
CA ASP A 770 -25.68 12.53 42.70
C ASP A 770 -27.14 12.01 42.64
N GLY A 771 -27.33 10.78 42.16
CA GLY A 771 -28.62 10.07 42.18
C GLY A 771 -28.51 8.59 41.79
N HIS A 772 -29.15 7.69 42.56
CA HIS A 772 -28.97 6.24 42.46
C HIS A 772 -30.20 5.48 41.91
N LEU A 773 -29.94 4.46 41.08
CA LEU A 773 -30.75 3.24 40.82
C LEU A 773 -32.08 3.40 40.05
N PRO A 774 -32.66 2.31 39.47
CA PRO A 774 -32.24 0.89 39.49
C PRO A 774 -31.86 0.29 38.12
N LEU A 775 -31.39 -0.98 38.12
CA LEU A 775 -31.03 -1.73 36.91
C LEU A 775 -32.20 -2.52 36.30
N THR A 776 -32.35 -2.46 34.97
CA THR A 776 -32.82 -3.57 34.11
C THR A 776 -32.27 -3.40 32.69
N GLY A 777 -31.72 -4.46 32.07
CA GLY A 777 -31.33 -4.48 30.65
C GLY A 777 -29.82 -4.38 30.37
N ALA A 778 -29.06 -5.42 30.72
CA ALA A 778 -27.60 -5.46 30.55
C ALA A 778 -27.15 -6.47 29.48
N SER A 779 -27.10 -6.05 28.21
CA SER A 779 -26.40 -6.76 27.13
C SER A 779 -26.21 -5.86 25.89
N MET A 780 -25.07 -5.14 25.83
CA MET A 780 -24.37 -4.54 24.65
C MET A 780 -23.52 -3.34 25.09
N THR A 781 -24.00 -2.52 26.03
CA THR A 781 -23.39 -1.22 26.40
C THR A 781 -21.94 -1.31 26.92
N GLY A 782 -21.52 -2.46 27.44
CA GLY A 782 -20.15 -2.67 27.92
C GLY A 782 -19.11 -2.69 26.79
N ILE A 783 -19.46 -3.24 25.62
CA ILE A 783 -18.56 -3.31 24.45
C ILE A 783 -18.37 -1.91 23.86
N VAL A 784 -19.45 -1.13 23.81
CA VAL A 784 -19.44 0.25 23.29
C VAL A 784 -18.45 1.14 24.08
N LEU A 785 -18.30 0.97 25.40
CA LEU A 785 -17.32 1.77 26.16
C LEU A 785 -15.86 1.37 25.90
N ALA A 786 -15.56 0.09 25.63
CA ALA A 786 -14.21 -0.33 25.26
C ALA A 786 -13.83 0.24 23.88
N VAL A 787 -14.70 0.06 22.88
CA VAL A 787 -14.50 0.60 21.52
C VAL A 787 -14.49 2.14 21.53
N ALA A 788 -15.28 2.81 22.38
CA ALA A 788 -15.25 4.27 22.53
C ALA A 788 -13.99 4.78 23.26
N ALA A 789 -13.40 4.01 24.18
CA ALA A 789 -12.10 4.35 24.76
C ALA A 789 -10.97 4.19 23.73
N ILE A 790 -11.02 3.13 22.90
CA ILE A 790 -10.13 2.96 21.75
C ILE A 790 -10.33 4.09 20.72
N ALA A 791 -11.57 4.55 20.48
CA ALA A 791 -11.86 5.70 19.62
C ALA A 791 -11.42 7.07 20.19
N LEU A 792 -10.92 7.13 21.43
CA LEU A 792 -10.22 8.28 22.00
C LEU A 792 -8.69 8.15 21.93
N GLY A 793 -8.17 6.97 21.57
CA GLY A 793 -6.75 6.74 21.22
C GLY A 793 -6.49 6.70 19.70
N GLY A 794 -7.47 6.24 18.92
CA GLY A 794 -7.35 6.01 17.47
C GLY A 794 -6.95 7.26 16.69
N GLY A 795 -5.65 7.40 16.42
CA GLY A 795 -5.06 8.55 15.79
C GLY A 795 -5.35 8.62 14.30
N PHE A 796 -6.42 9.34 13.93
CA PHE A 796 -6.51 10.03 12.64
C PHE A 796 -6.98 11.47 12.86
N ILE A 797 -6.21 12.40 12.30
CA ILE A 797 -6.05 13.77 12.78
C ILE A 797 -7.37 14.57 12.88
N LEU A 798 -7.63 15.13 14.07
CA LEU A 798 -8.44 16.34 14.19
C LEU A 798 -7.62 17.52 13.66
N VAL A 799 -8.05 18.26 12.64
CA VAL A 799 -7.51 19.61 12.32
C VAL A 799 -8.66 20.53 11.89
N ARG A 800 -8.59 21.83 12.24
CA ARG A 800 -9.40 22.83 11.54
C ARG A 800 -8.94 24.31 11.59
N ARG A 801 -8.72 24.87 10.38
CA ARG A 801 -8.41 26.30 10.05
C ARG A 801 -7.01 26.77 10.51
N ARG A 802 -6.30 27.63 9.75
CA ARG A 802 -6.72 28.47 8.59
C ARG A 802 -5.56 28.71 7.61
N MET A 803 -5.92 28.95 6.34
CA MET A 803 -5.06 29.22 5.18
C MET A 803 -3.92 30.24 5.40
N ALA A 804 -2.77 29.98 4.78
CA ALA A 804 -1.96 30.97 4.07
C ALA A 804 -1.24 30.27 2.90
N ASP A 805 -1.36 30.88 1.71
CA ASP A 805 -0.60 30.76 0.44
C ASP A 805 0.13 29.45 0.09
#